data_AF-A0A1M5A8D2-F1
#
_entry.id   AF-A0A1M5A8D2-F1
#
_cell.length_a   1.000
_cell.length_b   1.000
_cell.length_c   1.000
_cell.angle_alpha   90.00
_cell.angle_beta   90.00
_cell.angle_gamma   90.00
#
_symmetry.space_group_name_H-M   'P 1'
#
loop_
_entity.id
_entity.type
_entity.pdbx_description
1 polymer ?
#
loop_
_entity_poly.entity_id
_entity_poly.type
_entity_poly.pdbx_seq_one_letter_code
_entity_poly.pdbx_strand_id
1 'polypeptide(L)'
;MNSIIKIISQEFLNEAKASPRMLEDLAAMEKYMSESYDGRTFIELLQNADDTGAKKVIAFTVGDSLIVANDGRPFDKNDIMAICRSGASDKQRGNNIGYRGIGFKSTTTISTEIVIHSANAFFTFSKSVCAKTLGMQADRVPTVRIPFLYDEKTLTKELRTVLSKYKCDGFTTFFIFTGANITKFIGELETFDEGWLLFLKSVAKVEINCSYYSKKCEVVRNQLNNKDCIVGIAGKDKQWYLITSNNVSLAFKYDSVKGIIPCENEEAVFHCFLPTLDKTGFPFKVNADFSTDPSRKHIILDEITNASIKSLQHLYAETIVHVARTNDVRLYQIIALLCNHTTLNSLVSQFENGLLEKLRTYSWVTLNNGQYVSPSNAKLFQKWLNRPERLAVLQVASFLADYTVREEWLEFIDKIDTLLVNLGATEIHIRDLVELMTKPDCVRRIPIELMCKIFVYGNRSLFFEEELLGRILVPTNNGFSRLIETDSDTELNIDYVNGIKNLLNAKETENIIMRYPAYGLLLKNKYSRKPKIGPLQDVSLSSVANSTRMTINKWKTPVQNCISLESLLGFTAKNVEKKSTEYSVVSTSPDGEVFYIAVKNVGTLGDSFKLSEAEYVAAQRYGAHYKVYLFSTETNEVEYTVIINPLDTIPMKKVVKEWEWMCNDYNTGNKPSTNEAGAAYEMDQAQTLETNFDNMDGVQFERFCAQLLMKNGYEDVSMTITSGDQGIDIIAYQDSIKYGIQCKCYSSDIGNSAVQEVYAGKNYYKCNVGIVMTNQRFTPSAIQLAECNGVILWDRDILLKLIKKAH
;
A
#
# COMPACT_ATOMS: atom_id res chain seq x y z
N MET A 1 -6.61 -1.79 -53.32
CA MET A 1 -5.69 -1.07 -52.40
C MET A 1 -4.70 -0.16 -53.14
N ASN A 2 -3.88 -0.66 -54.08
CA ASN A 2 -2.89 0.19 -54.79
C ASN A 2 -3.48 1.46 -55.44
N SER A 3 -4.69 1.37 -56.02
CA SER A 3 -5.41 2.53 -56.57
C SER A 3 -5.77 3.56 -55.48
N ILE A 4 -6.21 3.10 -54.31
CA ILE A 4 -6.54 3.95 -53.16
C ILE A 4 -5.30 4.70 -52.69
N ILE A 5 -4.17 4.01 -52.51
CA ILE A 5 -2.89 4.63 -52.13
C ILE A 5 -2.49 5.73 -53.13
N LYS A 6 -2.56 5.45 -54.46
CA LYS A 6 -2.24 6.45 -55.49
C LYS A 6 -3.11 7.70 -55.40
N ILE A 7 -4.42 7.52 -55.19
CA ILE A 7 -5.37 8.64 -55.07
C ILE A 7 -5.03 9.49 -53.85
N ILE A 8 -4.86 8.87 -52.69
CA ILE A 8 -4.53 9.56 -51.44
C ILE A 8 -3.17 10.26 -51.54
N SER A 9 -2.17 9.57 -52.08
CA SER A 9 -0.82 10.12 -52.32
C SER A 9 -0.89 11.39 -53.15
N GLN A 10 -1.64 11.36 -54.27
CA GLN A 10 -1.76 12.51 -55.15
C GLN A 10 -2.49 13.68 -54.49
N GLU A 11 -3.52 13.42 -53.69
CA GLU A 11 -4.24 14.45 -52.92
C GLU A 11 -3.29 15.20 -51.97
N PHE A 12 -2.55 14.48 -51.13
CA PHE A 12 -1.61 15.10 -50.19
C PHE A 12 -0.38 15.71 -50.86
N LEU A 13 0.08 15.18 -52.00
CA LEU A 13 1.14 15.81 -52.81
C LEU A 13 0.67 17.15 -53.38
N ASN A 14 -0.58 17.24 -53.86
CA ASN A 14 -1.13 18.48 -54.36
C ASN A 14 -1.26 19.52 -53.24
N GLU A 15 -1.73 19.10 -52.05
CA GLU A 15 -1.80 19.95 -50.86
C GLU A 15 -0.42 20.45 -50.44
N ALA A 16 0.58 19.56 -50.35
CA ALA A 16 1.96 19.88 -50.00
C ALA A 16 2.58 20.90 -50.96
N LYS A 17 2.35 20.75 -52.27
CA LYS A 17 2.83 21.69 -53.29
C LYS A 17 2.11 23.04 -53.23
N ALA A 18 0.82 23.03 -52.89
CA ALA A 18 0.03 24.25 -52.75
C ALA A 18 0.38 25.04 -51.48
N SER A 19 0.87 24.38 -50.43
CA SER A 19 1.22 25.01 -49.15
C SER A 19 2.49 24.44 -48.52
N PRO A 20 3.68 24.71 -49.08
CA PRO A 20 4.94 24.14 -48.59
C PRO A 20 5.28 24.55 -47.13
N ARG A 21 4.96 25.78 -46.72
CA ARG A 21 5.18 26.25 -45.34
C ARG A 21 4.37 25.45 -44.33
N MET A 22 3.11 25.14 -44.66
CA MET A 22 2.27 24.33 -43.78
C MET A 22 2.82 22.90 -43.63
N LEU A 23 3.45 22.35 -44.68
CA LEU A 23 4.12 21.06 -44.60
C LEU A 23 5.37 21.12 -43.70
N GLU A 24 6.16 22.21 -43.77
CA GLU A 24 7.30 22.46 -42.87
C GLU A 24 6.83 22.55 -41.42
N ASP A 25 5.74 23.27 -41.15
CA ASP A 25 5.15 23.39 -39.81
C ASP A 25 4.68 22.01 -39.29
N LEU A 26 4.08 21.18 -40.14
CA LEU A 26 3.70 19.81 -39.80
C LEU A 26 4.91 18.92 -39.50
N ALA A 27 6.03 19.09 -40.22
CA ALA A 27 7.27 18.37 -39.95
C ALA A 27 7.85 18.76 -38.58
N ALA A 28 7.83 20.04 -38.23
CA ALA A 28 8.26 20.53 -36.92
C ALA A 28 7.35 20.01 -35.80
N MET A 29 6.02 20.03 -36.01
CA MET A 29 5.06 19.47 -35.06
C MET A 29 5.25 17.96 -34.86
N GLU A 30 5.44 17.19 -35.94
CA GLU A 30 5.67 15.73 -35.83
C GLU A 30 6.90 15.44 -34.99
N LYS A 31 7.99 16.20 -35.15
CA LYS A 31 9.20 16.06 -34.32
C LYS A 31 8.89 16.30 -32.84
N TYR A 32 8.26 17.44 -32.52
CA TYR A 32 7.90 17.79 -31.13
C TYR A 32 6.96 16.76 -30.48
N MET A 33 5.97 16.28 -31.24
CA MET A 33 5.06 15.22 -30.81
C MET A 33 5.79 13.90 -30.63
N SER A 34 6.70 13.53 -31.52
CA SER A 34 7.48 12.30 -31.37
C SER A 34 8.30 12.28 -30.07
N GLU A 35 8.88 13.43 -29.68
CA GLU A 35 9.66 13.59 -28.46
C GLU A 35 8.77 13.55 -27.20
N SER A 36 7.57 14.13 -27.24
CA SER A 36 6.63 14.13 -26.12
C SER A 36 5.93 12.78 -25.89
N TYR A 37 5.91 11.91 -26.90
CA TYR A 37 5.27 10.59 -26.90
C TYR A 37 6.28 9.45 -26.82
N ASP A 38 7.47 9.74 -26.31
CA ASP A 38 8.54 8.75 -26.20
C ASP A 38 8.13 7.56 -25.30
N GLY A 39 8.45 6.36 -25.76
CA GLY A 39 8.14 5.11 -25.06
C GLY A 39 6.72 4.57 -25.28
N ARG A 40 6.04 4.96 -26.38
CA ARG A 40 4.63 4.59 -26.66
C ARG A 40 4.46 4.00 -28.06
N THR A 41 5.49 3.53 -28.73
CA THR A 41 5.34 2.95 -30.07
C THR A 41 4.56 1.63 -30.01
N PHE A 42 5.00 0.70 -29.16
CA PHE A 42 4.41 -0.64 -29.10
C PHE A 42 2.96 -0.60 -28.62
N ILE A 43 2.66 0.21 -27.60
CA ILE A 43 1.32 0.34 -27.04
C ILE A 43 0.31 0.84 -28.09
N GLU A 44 0.71 1.80 -28.95
CA GLU A 44 -0.16 2.34 -30.00
C GLU A 44 -0.38 1.34 -31.14
N LEU A 45 0.65 0.55 -31.50
CA LEU A 45 0.50 -0.56 -32.45
C LEU A 45 -0.41 -1.66 -31.90
N LEU A 46 -0.33 -1.95 -30.60
CA LEU A 46 -1.20 -2.90 -29.92
C LEU A 46 -2.66 -2.43 -29.88
N GLN A 47 -2.91 -1.14 -29.61
CA GLN A 47 -4.25 -0.55 -29.71
C GLN A 47 -4.82 -0.64 -31.12
N ASN A 48 -4.02 -0.32 -32.14
CA ASN A 48 -4.44 -0.42 -33.52
C ASN A 48 -4.79 -1.85 -33.92
N ALA A 49 -4.04 -2.84 -33.43
CA ALA A 49 -4.36 -4.24 -33.64
C ALA A 49 -5.68 -4.64 -32.93
N ASP A 50 -5.91 -4.17 -31.71
CA ASP A 50 -7.17 -4.48 -31.00
C ASP A 50 -8.39 -3.84 -31.67
N ASP A 51 -8.27 -2.59 -32.11
CA ASP A 51 -9.31 -1.86 -32.85
C ASP A 51 -9.67 -2.52 -34.20
N THR A 52 -8.76 -3.29 -34.80
CA THR A 52 -9.00 -4.05 -36.04
C THR A 52 -9.51 -5.47 -35.78
N GLY A 53 -9.71 -5.85 -34.52
CA GLY A 53 -10.17 -7.19 -34.13
C GLY A 53 -9.07 -8.26 -34.20
N ALA A 54 -7.79 -7.86 -34.18
CA ALA A 54 -6.67 -8.81 -34.16
C ALA A 54 -6.72 -9.67 -32.88
N LYS A 55 -6.40 -10.95 -33.02
CA LYS A 55 -6.21 -11.88 -31.90
C LYS A 55 -4.75 -12.05 -31.55
N LYS A 56 -3.87 -11.89 -32.54
CA LYS A 56 -2.42 -12.12 -32.43
C LYS A 56 -1.65 -10.90 -32.92
N VAL A 57 -0.65 -10.51 -32.13
CA VAL A 57 0.36 -9.52 -32.51
C VAL A 57 1.74 -10.16 -32.38
N ILE A 58 2.60 -9.93 -33.36
CA ILE A 58 4.00 -10.35 -33.31
C ILE A 58 4.92 -9.16 -33.54
N ALA A 59 6.07 -9.14 -32.86
CA ALA A 59 7.14 -8.20 -33.09
C ALA A 59 8.47 -8.96 -33.24
N PHE A 60 9.22 -8.71 -34.30
CA PHE A 60 10.51 -9.36 -34.51
C PHE A 60 11.48 -8.53 -35.34
N THR A 61 12.76 -8.85 -35.28
CA THR A 61 13.82 -8.16 -36.05
C THR A 61 14.39 -9.06 -37.14
N VAL A 62 14.67 -8.48 -38.31
CA VAL A 62 15.41 -9.13 -39.41
C VAL A 62 16.42 -8.13 -39.95
N GLY A 63 17.71 -8.41 -39.78
CA GLY A 63 18.77 -7.44 -40.06
C GLY A 63 18.60 -6.17 -39.21
N ASP A 64 18.57 -5.01 -39.85
CA ASP A 64 18.36 -3.69 -39.25
C ASP A 64 16.88 -3.27 -39.17
N SER A 65 15.97 -4.16 -39.60
CA SER A 65 14.55 -3.86 -39.71
C SER A 65 13.78 -4.46 -38.54
N LEU A 66 12.89 -3.65 -37.96
CA LEU A 66 11.91 -4.09 -36.96
C LEU A 66 10.56 -4.31 -37.65
N ILE A 67 9.92 -5.45 -37.39
CA ILE A 67 8.62 -5.80 -37.95
C ILE A 67 7.64 -5.96 -36.80
N VAL A 68 6.48 -5.31 -36.91
CA VAL A 68 5.31 -5.56 -36.05
C VAL A 68 4.14 -5.97 -36.94
N ALA A 69 3.55 -7.14 -36.70
CA ALA A 69 2.47 -7.67 -37.52
C ALA A 69 1.27 -8.10 -36.67
N ASN A 70 0.08 -8.03 -37.25
CA ASN A 70 -1.16 -8.47 -36.63
C ASN A 70 -2.08 -9.18 -37.62
N ASP A 71 -3.01 -9.99 -37.09
CA ASP A 71 -3.98 -10.79 -37.84
C ASP A 71 -5.39 -10.15 -37.91
N GLY A 72 -5.50 -8.85 -37.60
CA GLY A 72 -6.76 -8.11 -37.64
C GLY A 72 -7.25 -7.81 -39.06
N ARG A 73 -8.33 -7.03 -39.20
CA ARG A 73 -8.80 -6.60 -40.52
C ARG A 73 -7.70 -5.81 -41.26
N PRO A 74 -7.49 -6.03 -42.58
CA PRO A 74 -6.62 -5.19 -43.38
C PRO A 74 -7.06 -3.72 -43.37
N PHE A 75 -6.12 -2.82 -43.69
CA PHE A 75 -6.38 -1.41 -43.87
C PHE A 75 -7.45 -1.19 -44.95
N ASP A 76 -8.29 -0.18 -44.74
CA ASP A 76 -9.16 0.39 -45.76
C ASP A 76 -8.74 1.83 -46.13
N LYS A 77 -9.55 2.48 -46.97
CA LYS A 77 -9.30 3.87 -47.39
C LYS A 77 -9.30 4.84 -46.21
N ASN A 78 -10.23 4.68 -45.28
CA ASN A 78 -10.42 5.59 -44.16
C ASN A 78 -9.27 5.46 -43.17
N ASP A 79 -8.80 4.24 -42.91
CA ASP A 79 -7.64 4.00 -42.05
C ASP A 79 -6.38 4.68 -42.59
N ILE A 80 -6.11 4.57 -43.90
CA ILE A 80 -4.96 5.22 -44.54
C ILE A 80 -5.11 6.74 -44.46
N MET A 81 -6.30 7.27 -44.76
CA MET A 81 -6.57 8.71 -44.65
C MET A 81 -6.36 9.23 -43.22
N ALA A 82 -6.80 8.48 -42.21
CA ALA A 82 -6.63 8.83 -40.80
C ALA A 82 -5.16 8.85 -40.37
N ILE A 83 -4.31 7.95 -40.89
CA ILE A 83 -2.86 7.99 -40.64
C ILE A 83 -2.22 9.24 -41.28
N CYS A 84 -2.70 9.66 -42.45
CA CYS A 84 -2.15 10.82 -43.17
C CYS A 84 -2.55 12.15 -42.53
N ARG A 85 -3.74 12.25 -41.92
CA ARG A 85 -4.25 13.47 -41.28
C ARG A 85 -3.89 13.52 -39.80
N SER A 86 -3.25 14.60 -39.37
CA SER A 86 -3.02 14.85 -37.94
C SER A 86 -4.33 15.27 -37.27
N GLY A 87 -4.78 14.51 -36.27
CA GLY A 87 -5.92 14.88 -35.41
C GLY A 87 -7.32 14.69 -36.01
N ALA A 88 -7.44 14.10 -37.21
CA ALA A 88 -8.73 13.77 -37.82
C ALA A 88 -8.93 12.24 -37.79
N SER A 89 -9.46 11.75 -36.68
CA SER A 89 -9.87 10.36 -36.52
C SER A 89 -11.39 10.28 -36.45
N ASP A 90 -12.00 9.49 -37.33
CA ASP A 90 -13.45 9.25 -37.33
C ASP A 90 -13.89 8.29 -36.20
N LYS A 91 -12.94 7.75 -35.43
CA LYS A 91 -13.20 6.84 -34.32
C LYS A 91 -13.86 7.56 -33.15
N GLN A 92 -14.96 7.01 -32.66
CA GLN A 92 -15.68 7.52 -31.50
C GLN A 92 -15.04 7.05 -30.19
N ARG A 93 -14.93 7.98 -29.24
CA ARG A 93 -14.44 7.71 -27.88
C ARG A 93 -15.32 6.66 -27.18
N GLY A 94 -14.73 5.74 -26.42
CA GLY A 94 -15.39 4.62 -25.75
C GLY A 94 -15.56 3.36 -26.61
N ASN A 95 -15.79 3.49 -27.92
CA ASN A 95 -15.89 2.34 -28.83
C ASN A 95 -14.53 1.87 -29.35
N ASN A 96 -13.61 2.81 -29.59
CA ASN A 96 -12.27 2.54 -30.09
C ASN A 96 -11.21 3.04 -29.11
N ILE A 97 -10.13 2.29 -28.97
CA ILE A 97 -9.03 2.65 -28.08
C ILE A 97 -8.23 3.82 -28.68
N GLY A 98 -7.98 3.79 -29.99
CA GLY A 98 -7.20 4.82 -30.69
C GLY A 98 -8.03 5.98 -31.24
N TYR A 99 -8.64 6.83 -30.41
CA TYR A 99 -9.59 7.86 -30.89
C TYR A 99 -8.98 9.22 -31.29
N ARG A 100 -7.76 9.58 -30.84
CA ARG A 100 -7.17 10.92 -31.06
C ARG A 100 -6.48 11.13 -32.42
N GLY A 101 -6.31 10.09 -33.24
CA GLY A 101 -5.70 10.22 -34.59
C GLY A 101 -4.23 10.70 -34.61
N ILE A 102 -3.51 10.56 -33.50
CA ILE A 102 -2.15 11.08 -33.30
C ILE A 102 -1.15 9.95 -32.98
N GLY A 103 -1.61 8.86 -32.36
CA GLY A 103 -0.77 7.82 -31.77
C GLY A 103 0.21 7.17 -32.75
N PHE A 104 -0.17 7.00 -34.02
CA PHE A 104 0.72 6.42 -35.03
C PHE A 104 1.98 7.25 -35.29
N LYS A 105 2.00 8.56 -34.98
CA LYS A 105 3.20 9.39 -35.18
C LYS A 105 4.34 9.04 -34.22
N SER A 106 4.06 8.38 -33.08
CA SER A 106 5.12 7.95 -32.14
C SER A 106 6.11 7.00 -32.81
N THR A 107 5.69 6.26 -33.84
CA THR A 107 6.55 5.34 -34.60
C THR A 107 7.70 6.04 -35.34
N THR A 108 7.60 7.36 -35.56
CA THR A 108 8.66 8.14 -36.23
C THR A 108 9.91 8.31 -35.36
N THR A 109 9.79 8.07 -34.05
CA THR A 109 10.95 7.98 -33.15
C THR A 109 11.79 6.72 -33.39
N ILE A 110 11.18 5.68 -33.99
CA ILE A 110 11.80 4.38 -34.23
C ILE A 110 12.41 4.32 -35.63
N SER A 111 11.75 4.87 -36.65
CA SER A 111 12.29 4.92 -38.01
C SER A 111 11.79 6.11 -38.82
N THR A 112 12.61 6.55 -39.78
CA THR A 112 12.27 7.56 -40.79
C THR A 112 11.66 6.96 -42.06
N GLU A 113 11.55 5.63 -42.13
CA GLU A 113 10.88 4.91 -43.21
C GLU A 113 10.09 3.71 -42.65
N ILE A 114 8.78 3.77 -42.87
CA ILE A 114 7.82 2.79 -42.38
C ILE A 114 7.11 2.19 -43.59
N VAL A 115 7.50 0.98 -43.96
CA VAL A 115 6.85 0.20 -45.01
C VAL A 115 5.70 -0.58 -44.40
N ILE A 116 4.51 -0.43 -44.96
CA ILE A 116 3.30 -1.11 -44.54
C ILE A 116 2.88 -2.10 -45.62
N HIS A 117 2.66 -3.34 -45.22
CA HIS A 117 1.95 -4.33 -46.04
C HIS A 117 0.56 -4.56 -45.47
N SER A 118 -0.47 -4.33 -46.28
CA SER A 118 -1.85 -4.69 -45.93
C SER A 118 -2.71 -4.81 -47.19
N ALA A 119 -3.71 -5.69 -47.18
CA ALA A 119 -4.61 -5.93 -48.31
C ALA A 119 -3.87 -6.18 -49.65
N ASN A 120 -2.81 -7.00 -49.61
CA ASN A 120 -1.93 -7.35 -50.75
C ASN A 120 -1.28 -6.14 -51.45
N ALA A 121 -1.09 -5.03 -50.73
CA ALA A 121 -0.38 -3.86 -51.21
C ALA A 121 0.76 -3.50 -50.25
N PHE A 122 1.85 -2.98 -50.83
CA PHE A 122 2.94 -2.36 -50.12
C PHE A 122 2.93 -0.86 -50.36
N PHE A 123 3.03 -0.09 -49.29
CA PHE A 123 3.20 1.36 -49.34
C PHE A 123 4.11 1.81 -48.21
N THR A 124 4.75 2.96 -48.36
CA THR A 124 5.71 3.49 -47.39
C THR A 124 5.35 4.91 -46.98
N PHE A 125 5.59 5.21 -45.72
CA PHE A 125 5.79 6.56 -45.21
C PHE A 125 7.29 6.76 -45.03
N SER A 126 7.91 7.50 -45.94
CA SER A 126 9.36 7.69 -45.96
C SER A 126 9.73 9.15 -46.12
N LYS A 127 10.53 9.65 -45.18
CA LYS A 127 11.01 11.03 -45.16
C LYS A 127 11.87 11.33 -46.39
N SER A 128 12.72 10.39 -46.81
CA SER A 128 13.60 10.53 -47.98
C SER A 128 12.82 10.52 -49.30
N VAL A 129 11.85 9.63 -49.44
CA VAL A 129 10.97 9.55 -50.63
C VAL A 129 10.12 10.81 -50.75
N CYS A 130 9.56 11.28 -49.64
CA CYS A 130 8.76 12.51 -49.59
C CYS A 130 9.58 13.74 -50.01
N ALA A 131 10.76 13.92 -49.40
CA ALA A 131 11.67 15.03 -49.68
C ALA A 131 12.09 15.07 -51.15
N LYS A 132 12.50 13.91 -51.70
CA LYS A 132 12.88 13.76 -53.10
C LYS A 132 11.71 14.07 -54.05
N THR A 133 10.50 13.63 -53.72
CA THR A 133 9.31 13.82 -54.56
C THR A 133 8.85 15.28 -54.59
N LEU A 134 9.05 16.02 -53.49
CA LEU A 134 8.67 17.42 -53.36
C LEU A 134 9.81 18.40 -53.70
N GLY A 135 11.05 17.92 -53.88
CA GLY A 135 12.21 18.77 -54.08
C GLY A 135 12.57 19.60 -52.82
N MET A 136 12.28 19.06 -51.64
CA MET A 136 12.51 19.71 -50.34
C MET A 136 13.65 19.00 -49.58
N GLN A 137 14.20 19.65 -48.56
CA GLN A 137 15.14 18.99 -47.64
C GLN A 137 14.39 18.01 -46.72
N ALA A 138 15.06 16.94 -46.29
CA ALA A 138 14.43 15.87 -45.51
C ALA A 138 13.86 16.38 -44.18
N ASP A 139 14.57 17.26 -43.47
CA ASP A 139 14.15 17.87 -42.21
C ASP A 139 12.88 18.75 -42.32
N ARG A 140 12.53 19.18 -43.53
CA ARG A 140 11.38 20.04 -43.84
C ARG A 140 10.12 19.28 -44.26
N VAL A 141 10.17 17.95 -44.26
CA VAL A 141 8.99 17.12 -44.56
C VAL A 141 8.70 16.16 -43.41
N PRO A 142 7.41 15.92 -43.09
CA PRO A 142 7.03 14.91 -42.12
C PRO A 142 7.26 13.50 -42.69
N THR A 143 7.56 12.55 -41.80
CA THR A 143 7.72 11.13 -42.11
C THR A 143 6.37 10.51 -42.46
N VAL A 144 5.38 10.69 -41.59
CA VAL A 144 4.04 10.13 -41.78
C VAL A 144 3.12 11.25 -42.26
N ARG A 145 2.96 11.40 -43.57
CA ARG A 145 1.95 12.32 -44.15
C ARG A 145 1.46 11.88 -45.50
N ILE A 146 2.40 11.53 -46.38
CA ILE A 146 2.10 11.13 -47.75
C ILE A 146 2.46 9.66 -47.91
N PRO A 147 1.49 8.78 -48.21
CA PRO A 147 1.77 7.39 -48.49
C PRO A 147 2.29 7.26 -49.93
N PHE A 148 3.34 6.48 -50.13
CA PHE A 148 3.88 6.18 -51.46
C PHE A 148 3.78 4.69 -51.74
N LEU A 149 3.45 4.29 -52.98
CA LEU A 149 3.54 2.87 -53.34
C LEU A 149 4.98 2.39 -53.19
N TYR A 150 5.13 1.19 -52.66
CA TYR A 150 6.42 0.58 -52.39
C TYR A 150 6.54 -0.73 -53.18
N ASP A 151 7.64 -0.90 -53.92
CA ASP A 151 7.92 -2.16 -54.61
C ASP A 151 8.51 -3.16 -53.63
N GLU A 152 7.81 -4.27 -53.38
CA GLU A 152 8.24 -5.39 -52.53
C GLU A 152 9.64 -5.92 -52.92
N LYS A 153 10.05 -5.78 -54.18
CA LYS A 153 11.39 -6.17 -54.64
C LYS A 153 12.51 -5.37 -53.98
N THR A 154 12.21 -4.18 -53.45
CA THR A 154 13.15 -3.33 -52.71
C THR A 154 13.53 -3.94 -51.35
N LEU A 155 12.67 -4.78 -50.77
CA LEU A 155 13.01 -5.50 -49.53
C LEU A 155 14.17 -6.48 -49.76
N THR A 156 14.86 -6.88 -48.69
CA THR A 156 15.85 -7.95 -48.80
C THR A 156 15.16 -9.30 -49.06
N LYS A 157 15.89 -10.24 -49.68
CA LYS A 157 15.37 -11.60 -49.92
C LYS A 157 14.99 -12.30 -48.61
N GLU A 158 15.78 -12.08 -47.56
CA GLU A 158 15.53 -12.59 -46.21
C GLU A 158 14.21 -12.05 -45.64
N LEU A 159 14.01 -10.73 -45.65
CA LEU A 159 12.76 -10.09 -45.21
C LEU A 159 11.55 -10.64 -45.95
N ARG A 160 11.60 -10.72 -47.29
CA ARG A 160 10.49 -11.28 -48.08
C ARG A 160 10.16 -12.71 -47.66
N THR A 161 11.17 -13.54 -47.45
CA THR A 161 10.98 -14.95 -47.04
C THR A 161 10.28 -15.04 -45.68
N VAL A 162 10.71 -14.24 -44.71
CA VAL A 162 10.10 -14.20 -43.37
C VAL A 162 8.68 -13.64 -43.41
N LEU A 163 8.44 -12.58 -44.18
CA LEU A 163 7.10 -12.01 -44.35
C LEU A 163 6.14 -13.02 -45.00
N SER A 164 6.57 -13.73 -46.04
CA SER A 164 5.76 -14.77 -46.69
C SER A 164 5.35 -15.87 -45.71
N LYS A 165 6.25 -16.29 -44.82
CA LYS A 165 5.94 -17.28 -43.77
C LYS A 165 4.80 -16.78 -42.87
N TYR A 166 4.91 -15.59 -42.30
CA TYR A 166 3.88 -15.05 -41.41
C TYR A 166 2.57 -14.71 -42.14
N LYS A 167 2.62 -14.34 -43.43
CA LYS A 167 1.40 -14.22 -44.25
C LYS A 167 0.66 -15.57 -44.35
N CYS A 168 1.40 -16.67 -44.54
CA CYS A 168 0.82 -18.02 -44.52
C CYS A 168 0.25 -18.40 -43.14
N ASP A 169 0.83 -17.90 -42.05
CA ASP A 169 0.33 -18.09 -40.68
C ASP A 169 -0.91 -17.22 -40.35
N GLY A 170 -1.41 -16.43 -41.31
CA GLY A 170 -2.65 -15.65 -41.21
C GLY A 170 -2.47 -14.18 -40.83
N PHE A 171 -1.24 -13.68 -40.70
CA PHE A 171 -1.01 -12.25 -40.45
C PHE A 171 -1.35 -11.43 -41.70
N THR A 172 -2.16 -10.39 -41.52
CA THR A 172 -2.75 -9.62 -42.62
C THR A 172 -2.05 -8.28 -42.82
N THR A 173 -1.52 -7.71 -41.73
CA THR A 173 -0.97 -6.35 -41.69
C THR A 173 0.41 -6.38 -41.05
N PHE A 174 1.39 -5.76 -41.72
CA PHE A 174 2.78 -5.67 -41.26
C PHE A 174 3.24 -4.22 -41.31
N PHE A 175 3.81 -3.75 -40.21
CA PHE A 175 4.58 -2.51 -40.11
C PHE A 175 6.07 -2.89 -40.11
N ILE A 176 6.80 -2.43 -41.10
CA ILE A 176 8.22 -2.75 -41.33
C ILE A 176 8.99 -1.43 -41.20
N PHE A 177 9.65 -1.27 -40.06
CA PHE A 177 10.50 -0.13 -39.74
C PHE A 177 11.91 -0.43 -40.23
N THR A 178 12.33 0.18 -41.35
CA THR A 178 13.68 -0.04 -41.91
C THR A 178 14.69 0.88 -41.21
N GLY A 179 15.92 0.42 -40.96
CA GLY A 179 16.92 1.20 -40.22
C GLY A 179 16.41 1.62 -38.83
N ALA A 180 15.75 0.71 -38.13
CA ALA A 180 15.02 1.02 -36.90
C ALA A 180 15.96 1.23 -35.70
N ASN A 181 15.59 2.15 -34.80
CA ASN A 181 16.18 2.24 -33.47
C ASN A 181 15.62 1.12 -32.57
N ILE A 182 16.16 -0.09 -32.73
CA ILE A 182 15.71 -1.30 -32.03
C ILE A 182 15.89 -1.16 -30.51
N THR A 183 17.00 -0.57 -30.05
CA THR A 183 17.26 -0.36 -28.62
C THR A 183 16.16 0.46 -27.96
N LYS A 184 15.73 1.54 -28.61
CA LYS A 184 14.64 2.38 -28.13
C LYS A 184 13.32 1.61 -28.05
N PHE A 185 12.99 0.83 -29.08
CA PHE A 185 11.79 -0.01 -29.08
C PHE A 185 11.82 -1.08 -27.97
N ILE A 186 12.98 -1.73 -27.74
CA ILE A 186 13.14 -2.71 -26.66
C ILE A 186 12.97 -2.05 -25.29
N GLY A 187 13.47 -0.84 -25.09
CA GLY A 187 13.27 -0.10 -23.85
C GLY A 187 11.78 0.11 -23.51
N GLU A 188 10.91 0.29 -24.51
CA GLU A 188 9.46 0.38 -24.28
C GLU A 188 8.88 -0.95 -23.76
N LEU A 189 9.44 -2.07 -24.23
CA LEU A 189 8.97 -3.42 -23.95
C LEU A 189 9.41 -3.96 -22.59
N GLU A 190 10.36 -3.31 -21.90
CA GLU A 190 10.78 -3.73 -20.56
C GLU A 190 9.61 -3.71 -19.56
N THR A 191 8.66 -2.79 -19.75
CA THR A 191 7.44 -2.64 -18.92
C THR A 191 6.24 -3.44 -19.42
N PHE A 192 6.34 -4.06 -20.60
CA PHE A 192 5.25 -4.84 -21.17
C PHE A 192 5.05 -6.13 -20.37
N ASP A 193 3.83 -6.42 -19.93
CA ASP A 193 3.47 -7.67 -19.27
C ASP A 193 2.09 -8.17 -19.70
N GLU A 194 1.68 -9.34 -19.19
CA GLU A 194 0.35 -9.90 -19.44
C GLU A 194 -0.82 -8.98 -19.04
N GLY A 195 -0.63 -8.07 -18.08
CA GLY A 195 -1.63 -7.13 -17.60
C GLY A 195 -2.03 -6.10 -18.65
N TRP A 196 -1.19 -5.88 -19.67
CA TRP A 196 -1.52 -5.03 -20.82
C TRP A 196 -2.64 -5.63 -21.67
N LEU A 197 -2.76 -6.96 -21.70
CA LEU A 197 -3.79 -7.64 -22.47
C LEU A 197 -5.12 -7.70 -21.72
N LEU A 198 -5.13 -7.39 -20.43
CA LEU A 198 -6.26 -7.69 -19.54
C LEU A 198 -7.58 -7.07 -20.00
N PHE A 199 -7.57 -5.80 -20.42
CA PHE A 199 -8.77 -5.06 -20.82
C PHE A 199 -8.88 -4.83 -22.33
N LEU A 200 -8.00 -5.42 -23.15
CA LEU A 200 -8.13 -5.41 -24.60
C LEU A 200 -9.31 -6.28 -25.06
N LYS A 201 -9.99 -5.89 -26.14
CA LYS A 201 -11.23 -6.54 -26.58
C LYS A 201 -10.97 -7.85 -27.32
N SER A 202 -9.93 -7.88 -28.16
CA SER A 202 -9.68 -8.93 -29.14
C SER A 202 -8.29 -9.55 -29.01
N VAL A 203 -7.26 -8.74 -28.77
CA VAL A 203 -5.88 -9.24 -28.71
C VAL A 203 -5.71 -10.14 -27.49
N ALA A 204 -5.40 -11.40 -27.75
CA ALA A 204 -5.20 -12.42 -26.73
C ALA A 204 -3.77 -12.93 -26.69
N LYS A 205 -3.00 -12.77 -27.77
CA LYS A 205 -1.64 -13.31 -27.88
C LYS A 205 -0.67 -12.28 -28.45
N VAL A 206 0.46 -12.13 -27.78
CA VAL A 206 1.58 -11.30 -28.19
C VAL A 206 2.87 -12.12 -28.13
N GLU A 207 3.61 -12.15 -29.23
CA GLU A 207 4.94 -12.77 -29.29
C GLU A 207 5.99 -11.77 -29.79
N ILE A 208 7.04 -11.60 -29.01
CA ILE A 208 8.12 -10.65 -29.24
C ILE A 208 9.43 -11.42 -29.33
N ASN A 209 10.17 -11.18 -30.39
CA ASN A 209 11.52 -11.72 -30.62
C ASN A 209 12.36 -10.67 -31.37
N CYS A 210 12.83 -9.67 -30.62
CA CYS A 210 13.55 -8.53 -31.15
C CYS A 210 14.98 -8.49 -30.58
N SER A 211 15.98 -8.73 -31.43
CA SER A 211 17.39 -8.76 -31.03
C SER A 211 17.62 -9.69 -29.82
N TYR A 212 18.06 -9.17 -28.68
CA TYR A 212 18.29 -9.91 -27.44
C TYR A 212 17.03 -10.06 -26.56
N TYR A 213 15.92 -9.40 -26.89
CA TYR A 213 14.71 -9.42 -26.09
C TYR A 213 13.68 -10.39 -26.68
N SER A 214 13.21 -11.34 -25.85
CA SER A 214 12.11 -12.22 -26.21
C SER A 214 11.07 -12.33 -25.09
N LYS A 215 9.80 -12.23 -25.48
CA LYS A 215 8.67 -12.37 -24.56
C LYS A 215 7.46 -12.93 -25.27
N LYS A 216 6.73 -13.83 -24.60
CA LYS A 216 5.45 -14.35 -25.07
C LYS A 216 4.42 -14.15 -23.98
N CYS A 217 3.30 -13.53 -24.34
CA CYS A 217 2.16 -13.30 -23.46
C CYS A 217 0.91 -13.82 -24.16
N GLU A 218 0.14 -14.65 -23.46
CA GLU A 218 -1.12 -15.17 -23.96
C GLU A 218 -2.13 -15.20 -22.81
N VAL A 219 -3.33 -14.68 -23.08
CA VAL A 219 -4.45 -14.66 -22.13
C VAL A 219 -5.62 -15.47 -22.67
N VAL A 220 -6.29 -16.18 -21.79
CA VAL A 220 -7.48 -16.98 -22.09
C VAL A 220 -8.64 -16.38 -21.32
N ARG A 221 -9.68 -15.98 -22.04
CA ARG A 221 -10.90 -15.38 -21.46
C ARG A 221 -11.98 -16.44 -21.33
N ASN A 222 -12.42 -16.69 -20.11
CA ASN A 222 -13.54 -17.59 -19.80
C ASN A 222 -14.71 -16.75 -19.28
N GLN A 223 -15.70 -16.50 -20.14
CA GLN A 223 -16.87 -15.71 -19.78
C GLN A 223 -17.79 -16.51 -18.85
N LEU A 224 -18.06 -15.98 -17.66
CA LEU A 224 -18.96 -16.63 -16.69
C LEU A 224 -20.41 -16.20 -16.90
N ASN A 225 -20.63 -14.92 -17.19
CA ASN A 225 -21.93 -14.33 -17.48
C ASN A 225 -21.73 -13.01 -18.27
N ASN A 226 -22.77 -12.21 -18.49
CA ASN A 226 -22.65 -10.98 -19.29
C ASN A 226 -21.72 -9.89 -18.68
N LYS A 227 -21.46 -9.93 -17.37
CA LYS A 227 -20.61 -8.97 -16.65
C LYS A 227 -19.25 -9.57 -16.26
N ASP A 228 -19.21 -10.85 -15.92
CA ASP A 228 -18.06 -11.47 -15.27
C ASP A 228 -17.25 -12.38 -16.20
N CYS A 229 -15.93 -12.28 -16.11
CA CYS A 229 -14.98 -13.04 -16.92
C CYS A 229 -13.77 -13.43 -16.09
N ILE A 230 -13.33 -14.69 -16.18
CA ILE A 230 -12.01 -15.09 -15.66
C ILE A 230 -11.01 -15.03 -16.80
N VAL A 231 -9.95 -14.24 -16.61
CA VAL A 231 -8.84 -14.11 -17.55
C VAL A 231 -7.64 -14.87 -16.99
N GLY A 232 -7.35 -16.03 -17.55
CA GLY A 232 -6.18 -16.84 -17.23
C GLY A 232 -4.96 -16.42 -18.05
N ILE A 233 -3.77 -16.45 -17.44
CA ILE A 233 -2.51 -16.15 -18.11
C ILE A 233 -1.82 -17.46 -18.48
N ALA A 234 -1.57 -17.70 -19.77
CA ALA A 234 -0.99 -18.95 -20.24
C ALA A 234 0.40 -19.20 -19.63
N GLY A 235 0.62 -20.42 -19.14
CA GLY A 235 1.88 -20.82 -18.52
C GLY A 235 2.12 -20.26 -17.11
N LYS A 236 1.10 -19.64 -16.48
CA LYS A 236 1.16 -19.15 -15.09
C LYS A 236 -0.10 -19.57 -14.33
N ASP A 237 0.04 -19.86 -13.04
CA ASP A 237 -1.09 -20.05 -12.11
C ASP A 237 -1.71 -18.71 -11.65
N LYS A 238 -1.61 -17.66 -12.48
CA LYS A 238 -2.20 -16.35 -12.21
C LYS A 238 -3.46 -16.18 -13.05
N GLN A 239 -4.55 -15.79 -12.40
CA GLN A 239 -5.82 -15.45 -13.05
C GLN A 239 -6.32 -14.08 -12.55
N TRP A 240 -7.19 -13.47 -13.35
CA TRP A 240 -7.89 -12.24 -12.99
C TRP A 240 -9.40 -12.44 -13.12
N TYR A 241 -10.14 -12.07 -12.09
CA TYR A 241 -11.60 -11.96 -12.11
C TYR A 241 -11.97 -10.55 -12.56
N LEU A 242 -12.45 -10.45 -13.80
CA LEU A 242 -12.93 -9.21 -14.41
C LEU A 242 -14.42 -9.07 -14.20
N ILE A 243 -14.84 -7.87 -13.79
CA ILE A 243 -16.23 -7.46 -13.72
C ILE A 243 -16.37 -6.22 -14.60
N THR A 244 -17.19 -6.32 -15.64
CA THR A 244 -17.34 -5.28 -16.65
C THR A 244 -18.79 -4.85 -16.75
N SER A 245 -19.02 -3.54 -16.83
CA SER A 245 -20.32 -2.97 -17.14
C SER A 245 -20.12 -1.74 -18.03
N ASN A 246 -20.77 -1.74 -19.20
CA ASN A 246 -20.56 -0.74 -20.23
C ASN A 246 -19.06 -0.60 -20.57
N ASN A 247 -18.50 0.61 -20.39
CA ASN A 247 -17.10 0.92 -20.71
C ASN A 247 -16.18 0.93 -19.48
N VAL A 248 -16.64 0.43 -18.33
CA VAL A 248 -15.84 0.38 -17.10
C VAL A 248 -15.63 -1.05 -16.64
N SER A 249 -14.49 -1.32 -15.98
CA SER A 249 -14.18 -2.65 -15.46
C SER A 249 -13.34 -2.59 -14.19
N LEU A 250 -13.58 -3.56 -13.32
CA LEU A 250 -12.76 -3.86 -12.15
C LEU A 250 -12.09 -5.21 -12.39
N ALA A 251 -10.81 -5.34 -12.02
CA ALA A 251 -10.09 -6.59 -12.14
C ALA A 251 -9.38 -6.94 -10.85
N PHE A 252 -9.82 -8.05 -10.27
CA PHE A 252 -9.29 -8.60 -9.03
C PHE A 252 -8.41 -9.80 -9.34
N LYS A 253 -7.30 -9.95 -8.63
CA LYS A 253 -6.45 -11.13 -8.80
C LYS A 253 -7.18 -12.35 -8.20
N TYR A 254 -7.13 -13.47 -8.89
CA TYR A 254 -7.95 -14.64 -8.60
C TYR A 254 -7.10 -15.92 -8.56
N ASP A 255 -7.33 -16.70 -7.51
CA ASP A 255 -6.77 -18.03 -7.28
C ASP A 255 -7.93 -19.03 -7.28
N SER A 256 -7.81 -20.12 -8.04
CA SER A 256 -8.88 -21.10 -8.20
C SER A 256 -9.32 -21.79 -6.90
N VAL A 257 -8.44 -21.83 -5.88
CA VAL A 257 -8.69 -22.45 -4.57
C VAL A 257 -9.05 -21.39 -3.54
N LYS A 258 -8.24 -20.33 -3.43
CA LYS A 258 -8.39 -19.28 -2.40
C LYS A 258 -9.44 -18.23 -2.75
N GLY A 259 -9.81 -18.10 -4.02
CA GLY A 259 -10.70 -17.06 -4.51
C GLY A 259 -9.97 -15.75 -4.78
N ILE A 260 -10.60 -14.64 -4.43
CA ILE A 260 -10.09 -13.29 -4.67
C ILE A 260 -8.93 -12.99 -3.71
N ILE A 261 -7.82 -12.50 -4.25
CA ILE A 261 -6.61 -12.13 -3.50
C ILE A 261 -6.16 -10.71 -3.87
N PRO A 262 -5.48 -9.99 -2.96
CA PRO A 262 -4.90 -8.68 -3.29
C PRO A 262 -3.83 -8.80 -4.38
N CYS A 263 -3.80 -7.85 -5.32
CA CYS A 263 -2.65 -7.71 -6.22
C CYS A 263 -1.52 -6.89 -5.57
N GLU A 264 -0.31 -7.00 -6.12
CA GLU A 264 0.83 -6.22 -5.62
C GLU A 264 0.65 -4.72 -5.93
N ASN A 265 1.34 -3.86 -5.19
CA ASN A 265 1.29 -2.40 -5.38
C ASN A 265 1.75 -1.99 -6.80
N GLU A 266 2.69 -2.73 -7.39
CA GLU A 266 3.14 -2.52 -8.76
C GLU A 266 2.03 -2.82 -9.78
N GLU A 267 1.21 -3.84 -9.50
CA GLU A 267 0.10 -4.28 -10.36
C GLU A 267 -1.14 -3.36 -10.22
N ALA A 268 -1.32 -2.69 -9.08
CA ALA A 268 -2.47 -1.85 -8.71
C ALA A 268 -2.49 -0.48 -9.43
N VAL A 269 -2.79 -0.48 -10.73
CA VAL A 269 -2.82 0.72 -11.59
C VAL A 269 -4.18 0.93 -12.25
N PHE A 270 -4.47 2.18 -12.60
CA PHE A 270 -5.55 2.50 -13.51
C PHE A 270 -5.19 2.12 -14.95
N HIS A 271 -6.20 1.83 -15.75
CA HIS A 271 -6.10 1.49 -17.16
C HIS A 271 -7.07 2.35 -17.96
N CYS A 272 -6.62 2.77 -19.14
CA CYS A 272 -7.47 3.22 -20.23
C CYS A 272 -7.27 2.22 -21.37
N PHE A 273 -7.88 1.04 -21.21
CA PHE A 273 -7.58 -0.26 -21.85
C PHE A 273 -6.18 -0.79 -21.57
N LEU A 274 -5.16 0.06 -21.70
CA LEU A 274 -3.77 -0.23 -21.39
C LEU A 274 -3.37 0.52 -20.10
N PRO A 275 -2.36 0.02 -19.36
CA PRO A 275 -2.02 0.56 -18.05
C PRO A 275 -1.53 2.02 -18.13
N THR A 276 -1.94 2.82 -17.16
CA THR A 276 -1.35 4.13 -16.84
C THR A 276 -0.31 3.96 -15.73
N LEU A 277 0.39 5.05 -15.39
CA LEU A 277 1.31 5.08 -14.25
C LEU A 277 0.59 5.41 -12.93
N ASP A 278 -0.69 5.78 -12.98
CA ASP A 278 -1.45 6.18 -11.81
C ASP A 278 -1.90 4.95 -11.01
N LYS A 279 -1.61 4.98 -9.72
CA LYS A 279 -1.98 3.91 -8.79
C LYS A 279 -3.42 4.04 -8.35
N THR A 280 -4.11 2.90 -8.24
CA THR A 280 -5.50 2.84 -7.76
C THR A 280 -5.59 3.09 -6.26
N GLY A 281 -4.50 2.91 -5.50
CA GLY A 281 -4.51 2.95 -4.04
C GLY A 281 -5.25 1.77 -3.39
N PHE A 282 -5.84 0.89 -4.20
CA PHE A 282 -6.49 -0.35 -3.79
C PHE A 282 -5.77 -1.54 -4.43
N PRO A 283 -5.77 -2.72 -3.79
CA PRO A 283 -5.08 -3.92 -4.29
C PRO A 283 -5.83 -4.62 -5.45
N PHE A 284 -6.32 -3.85 -6.43
CA PHE A 284 -6.94 -4.31 -7.67
C PHE A 284 -6.76 -3.29 -8.80
N LYS A 285 -6.95 -3.74 -10.04
CA LYS A 285 -6.85 -2.91 -11.25
C LYS A 285 -8.20 -2.32 -11.64
N VAL A 286 -8.17 -1.15 -12.24
CA VAL A 286 -9.37 -0.42 -12.66
C VAL A 286 -9.24 0.02 -14.11
N ASN A 287 -10.26 -0.20 -14.93
CA ASN A 287 -10.29 0.26 -16.32
C ASN A 287 -11.51 1.15 -16.59
N ALA A 288 -11.29 2.28 -17.26
CA ALA A 288 -12.36 3.12 -17.79
C ALA A 288 -11.84 4.04 -18.91
N ASP A 289 -12.75 4.74 -19.57
CA ASP A 289 -12.43 5.77 -20.57
C ASP A 289 -12.00 7.10 -19.92
N PHE A 290 -10.93 7.03 -19.13
CA PHE A 290 -10.35 8.20 -18.49
C PHE A 290 -9.79 9.18 -19.53
N SER A 291 -9.91 10.47 -19.24
CA SER A 291 -9.09 11.46 -19.94
C SER A 291 -7.65 11.34 -19.45
N THR A 292 -6.73 11.35 -20.39
CA THR A 292 -5.30 11.30 -20.10
C THR A 292 -4.57 12.49 -20.71
N ASP A 293 -3.39 12.75 -20.16
CA ASP A 293 -2.41 13.65 -20.73
C ASP A 293 -2.02 13.23 -22.16
N PRO A 294 -1.34 14.10 -22.93
CA PRO A 294 -0.89 13.75 -24.28
C PRO A 294 -0.08 12.45 -24.31
N SER A 295 0.79 12.20 -23.31
CA SER A 295 1.59 10.97 -23.26
C SER A 295 0.78 9.72 -22.94
N ARG A 296 -0.48 9.87 -22.48
CA ARG A 296 -1.40 8.81 -22.04
C ARG A 296 -0.86 7.95 -20.90
N LYS A 297 0.07 8.50 -20.12
CA LYS A 297 0.66 7.86 -18.95
C LYS A 297 -0.03 8.29 -17.67
N HIS A 298 -0.66 9.48 -17.66
CA HIS A 298 -1.33 10.03 -16.51
C HIS A 298 -2.78 10.43 -16.80
N ILE A 299 -3.66 10.17 -15.85
CA ILE A 299 -5.07 10.55 -15.87
C ILE A 299 -5.21 12.03 -15.55
N ILE A 300 -6.02 12.73 -16.35
CA ILE A 300 -6.43 14.11 -16.13
C ILE A 300 -7.80 14.11 -15.47
N LEU A 301 -7.93 14.92 -14.42
CA LEU A 301 -9.20 15.17 -13.75
C LEU A 301 -10.02 16.19 -14.56
N ASP A 302 -10.98 15.69 -15.33
CA ASP A 302 -11.97 16.46 -16.07
C ASP A 302 -13.37 15.84 -15.93
N GLU A 303 -14.37 16.39 -16.62
CA GLU A 303 -15.75 15.90 -16.57
C GLU A 303 -15.90 14.45 -17.03
N ILE A 304 -15.07 14.00 -17.97
CA ILE A 304 -15.13 12.65 -18.55
C ILE A 304 -14.55 11.64 -17.57
N THR A 305 -13.40 11.95 -16.98
CA THR A 305 -12.80 11.18 -15.89
C THR A 305 -13.77 11.12 -14.71
N ASN A 306 -14.40 12.23 -14.33
CA ASN A 306 -15.39 12.27 -13.26
C ASN A 306 -16.61 11.36 -13.54
N ALA A 307 -17.11 11.35 -14.78
CA ALA A 307 -18.20 10.44 -15.18
C ALA A 307 -17.78 8.97 -15.14
N SER A 308 -16.54 8.67 -15.55
CA SER A 308 -15.94 7.33 -15.48
C SER A 308 -15.81 6.85 -14.03
N ILE A 309 -15.33 7.69 -13.12
CA ILE A 309 -15.23 7.41 -11.68
C ILE A 309 -16.62 7.10 -11.10
N LYS A 310 -17.64 7.90 -11.41
CA LYS A 310 -19.02 7.65 -10.95
C LYS A 310 -19.56 6.31 -11.43
N SER A 311 -19.24 5.93 -12.67
CA SER A 311 -19.62 4.65 -13.26
C SER A 311 -18.91 3.49 -12.57
N LEU A 312 -17.62 3.64 -12.26
CA LEU A 312 -16.85 2.66 -11.49
C LEU A 312 -17.36 2.50 -10.05
N GLN A 313 -17.69 3.61 -9.37
CA GLN A 313 -18.29 3.58 -8.03
C GLN A 313 -19.61 2.82 -8.03
N HIS A 314 -20.43 3.05 -9.05
CA HIS A 314 -21.69 2.31 -9.21
C HIS A 314 -21.44 0.83 -9.48
N LEU A 315 -20.54 0.49 -10.41
CA LEU A 315 -20.18 -0.90 -10.70
C LEU A 315 -19.67 -1.64 -9.45
N TYR A 316 -18.81 -0.99 -8.67
CA TYR A 316 -18.26 -1.62 -7.46
C TYR A 316 -19.33 -1.78 -6.37
N ALA A 317 -20.19 -0.77 -6.17
CA ALA A 317 -21.30 -0.88 -5.23
C ALA A 317 -22.28 -2.00 -5.63
N GLU A 318 -22.64 -2.12 -6.91
CA GLU A 318 -23.45 -3.22 -7.42
C GLU A 318 -22.77 -4.58 -7.23
N THR A 319 -21.45 -4.64 -7.44
CA THR A 319 -20.65 -5.84 -7.23
C THR A 319 -20.73 -6.28 -5.77
N ILE A 320 -20.58 -5.37 -4.81
CA ILE A 320 -20.68 -5.68 -3.38
C ILE A 320 -22.08 -6.19 -3.02
N VAL A 321 -23.14 -5.57 -3.55
CA VAL A 321 -24.51 -6.05 -3.38
C VAL A 321 -24.66 -7.47 -3.95
N HIS A 322 -24.09 -7.74 -5.12
CA HIS A 322 -24.16 -9.05 -5.75
C HIS A 322 -23.41 -10.10 -4.92
N VAL A 323 -22.14 -9.83 -4.59
CA VAL A 323 -21.28 -10.69 -3.76
C VAL A 323 -21.96 -10.99 -2.42
N ALA A 324 -22.55 -10.00 -1.78
CA ALA A 324 -23.28 -10.17 -0.53
C ALA A 324 -24.44 -11.16 -0.63
N ARG A 325 -25.09 -11.22 -1.80
CA ARG A 325 -26.20 -12.12 -2.09
C ARG A 325 -25.74 -13.50 -2.58
N THR A 326 -24.47 -13.64 -2.94
CA THR A 326 -23.87 -14.94 -3.21
C THR A 326 -23.48 -15.63 -1.91
N ASN A 327 -23.60 -16.95 -1.87
CA ASN A 327 -23.01 -17.78 -0.82
C ASN A 327 -21.58 -18.25 -1.21
N ASP A 328 -20.90 -17.52 -2.09
CA ASP A 328 -19.55 -17.85 -2.55
C ASP A 328 -18.50 -17.07 -1.75
N VAL A 329 -17.97 -17.71 -0.70
CA VAL A 329 -16.97 -17.14 0.20
C VAL A 329 -15.70 -16.70 -0.55
N ARG A 330 -15.40 -17.31 -1.71
CA ARG A 330 -14.24 -16.93 -2.55
C ARG A 330 -14.34 -15.51 -3.08
N LEU A 331 -15.55 -14.95 -3.19
CA LEU A 331 -15.79 -13.59 -3.66
C LEU A 331 -15.85 -12.57 -2.52
N TYR A 332 -16.01 -12.99 -1.27
CA TYR A 332 -16.14 -12.09 -0.12
C TYR A 332 -14.92 -11.19 0.08
N GLN A 333 -13.74 -11.62 -0.36
CA GLN A 333 -12.56 -10.78 -0.31
C GLN A 333 -12.67 -9.52 -1.17
N ILE A 334 -13.56 -9.48 -2.18
CA ILE A 334 -13.88 -8.24 -2.90
C ILE A 334 -14.32 -7.13 -1.92
N ILE A 335 -15.08 -7.48 -0.88
CA ILE A 335 -15.51 -6.53 0.17
C ILE A 335 -14.29 -6.13 1.02
N ALA A 336 -13.46 -7.09 1.43
CA ALA A 336 -12.29 -6.85 2.28
C ALA A 336 -11.23 -5.95 1.63
N LEU A 337 -11.08 -5.99 0.30
CA LEU A 337 -10.09 -5.15 -0.41
C LEU A 337 -10.39 -3.65 -0.28
N LEU A 338 -11.63 -3.24 0.06
CA LEU A 338 -11.93 -1.85 0.40
C LEU A 338 -11.27 -1.38 1.70
N CYS A 339 -11.02 -2.30 2.63
CA CYS A 339 -10.42 -2.01 3.93
C CYS A 339 -8.89 -1.86 3.87
N ASN A 340 -8.28 -2.17 2.73
CA ASN A 340 -6.82 -2.21 2.53
C ASN A 340 -6.37 -1.16 1.51
N HIS A 341 -6.77 0.10 1.70
CA HIS A 341 -6.34 1.20 0.86
C HIS A 341 -5.12 1.92 1.43
N THR A 342 -4.26 2.41 0.54
CA THR A 342 -3.17 3.36 0.86
C THR A 342 -3.42 4.63 0.06
N THR A 343 -3.96 5.68 0.67
CA THR A 343 -4.44 6.85 -0.09
C THR A 343 -3.68 8.13 0.26
N LEU A 344 -3.11 8.78 -0.76
CA LEU A 344 -2.49 10.12 -0.69
C LEU A 344 -2.85 11.05 -1.88
N ASN A 345 -3.69 10.63 -2.84
CA ASN A 345 -4.03 11.45 -4.02
C ASN A 345 -5.54 11.69 -4.22
N SER A 346 -5.89 12.76 -4.94
CA SER A 346 -7.28 13.24 -5.10
C SER A 346 -8.17 12.30 -5.90
N LEU A 347 -7.64 11.62 -6.92
CA LEU A 347 -8.37 10.69 -7.78
C LEU A 347 -8.91 9.49 -6.97
N VAL A 348 -8.04 8.89 -6.15
CA VAL A 348 -8.39 7.74 -5.32
C VAL A 348 -9.37 8.13 -4.23
N SER A 349 -9.15 9.27 -3.56
CA SER A 349 -10.08 9.80 -2.56
C SER A 349 -11.46 10.08 -3.15
N GLN A 350 -11.54 10.62 -4.37
CA GLN A 350 -12.81 10.84 -5.04
C GLN A 350 -13.53 9.54 -5.33
N PHE A 351 -12.81 8.54 -5.85
CA PHE A 351 -13.36 7.21 -6.10
C PHE A 351 -13.90 6.58 -4.81
N GLU A 352 -13.11 6.58 -3.73
CA GLU A 352 -13.46 6.01 -2.43
C GLU A 352 -14.70 6.69 -1.82
N ASN A 353 -14.70 8.03 -1.72
CA ASN A 353 -15.78 8.76 -1.06
C ASN A 353 -17.13 8.49 -1.72
N GLY A 354 -17.21 8.59 -3.06
CA GLY A 354 -18.47 8.32 -3.76
C GLY A 354 -18.88 6.84 -3.75
N LEU A 355 -17.94 5.91 -3.59
CA LEU A 355 -18.26 4.50 -3.37
C LEU A 355 -18.87 4.29 -1.97
N LEU A 356 -18.23 4.83 -0.93
CA LEU A 356 -18.72 4.73 0.45
C LEU A 356 -20.11 5.37 0.59
N GLU A 357 -20.35 6.53 -0.02
CA GLU A 357 -21.68 7.17 -0.06
C GLU A 357 -22.76 6.23 -0.62
N LYS A 358 -22.48 5.54 -1.73
CA LYS A 358 -23.41 4.55 -2.30
C LYS A 358 -23.64 3.39 -1.34
N LEU A 359 -22.57 2.83 -0.78
CA LEU A 359 -22.64 1.68 0.14
C LEU A 359 -23.40 1.99 1.44
N ARG A 360 -23.43 3.25 1.90
CA ARG A 360 -24.29 3.67 3.03
C ARG A 360 -25.78 3.50 2.73
N THR A 361 -26.18 3.70 1.47
CA THR A 361 -27.60 3.69 1.07
C THR A 361 -28.10 2.33 0.60
N TYR A 362 -27.22 1.48 0.08
CA TYR A 362 -27.61 0.20 -0.50
C TYR A 362 -27.93 -0.83 0.58
N SER A 363 -28.89 -1.71 0.30
CA SER A 363 -29.19 -2.87 1.15
C SER A 363 -28.33 -4.07 0.74
N TRP A 364 -27.19 -4.22 1.40
CA TRP A 364 -26.19 -5.25 1.10
C TRP A 364 -25.65 -5.95 2.33
N VAL A 365 -25.82 -5.40 3.54
CA VAL A 365 -25.32 -6.03 4.76
C VAL A 365 -26.24 -7.21 5.09
N THR A 366 -25.66 -8.41 5.13
CA THR A 366 -26.41 -9.62 5.43
C THR A 366 -26.55 -9.78 6.93
N LEU A 367 -27.78 -9.95 7.40
CA LEU A 367 -28.10 -10.20 8.80
C LEU A 367 -28.10 -11.71 9.13
N ASN A 368 -28.08 -12.05 10.41
CA ASN A 368 -28.17 -13.43 10.88
C ASN A 368 -29.48 -14.12 10.49
N ASN A 369 -30.58 -13.37 10.29
CA ASN A 369 -31.84 -13.90 9.75
C ASN A 369 -31.83 -14.07 8.21
N GLY A 370 -30.76 -13.69 7.53
CA GLY A 370 -30.61 -13.77 6.07
C GLY A 370 -31.17 -12.57 5.28
N GLN A 371 -31.78 -11.59 5.93
CA GLN A 371 -32.21 -10.36 5.28
C GLN A 371 -31.03 -9.45 4.94
N TYR A 372 -31.22 -8.58 3.95
CA TYR A 372 -30.24 -7.58 3.54
C TYR A 372 -30.72 -6.19 3.94
N VAL A 373 -29.87 -5.45 4.62
CA VAL A 373 -30.17 -4.09 5.07
C VAL A 373 -29.06 -3.11 4.72
N SER A 374 -29.35 -1.81 4.83
CA SER A 374 -28.30 -0.79 4.80
C SER A 374 -27.41 -0.88 6.05
N PRO A 375 -26.13 -0.47 5.96
CA PRO A 375 -25.22 -0.50 7.11
C PRO A 375 -25.78 0.16 8.37
N SER A 376 -26.49 1.29 8.24
CA SER A 376 -27.11 2.01 9.36
C SER A 376 -28.15 1.21 10.14
N ASN A 377 -28.76 0.21 9.50
CA ASN A 377 -29.81 -0.62 10.09
C ASN A 377 -29.26 -1.95 10.62
N ALA A 378 -27.96 -2.20 10.42
CA ALA A 378 -27.28 -3.36 10.97
C ALA A 378 -26.61 -3.00 12.30
N LYS A 379 -26.56 -3.98 13.19
CA LYS A 379 -25.83 -3.90 14.45
C LYS A 379 -24.74 -4.95 14.53
N LEU A 380 -23.64 -4.56 15.15
CA LEU A 380 -22.58 -5.47 15.56
C LEU A 380 -22.79 -5.87 17.01
N PHE A 381 -22.32 -7.06 17.36
CA PHE A 381 -22.17 -7.42 18.77
C PHE A 381 -21.06 -6.59 19.42
N GLN A 382 -21.14 -6.45 20.74
CA GLN A 382 -20.08 -5.83 21.54
C GLN A 382 -18.73 -6.52 21.31
N LYS A 383 -17.66 -5.76 21.11
CA LYS A 383 -16.33 -6.29 20.73
C LYS A 383 -15.72 -7.30 21.72
N TRP A 384 -16.13 -7.27 22.98
CA TRP A 384 -15.67 -8.20 24.01
C TRP A 384 -16.33 -9.59 23.93
N LEU A 385 -17.42 -9.73 23.16
CA LEU A 385 -18.06 -11.02 22.86
C LEU A 385 -17.29 -11.74 21.76
N ASN A 386 -16.77 -12.92 22.07
CA ASN A 386 -16.21 -13.81 21.04
C ASN A 386 -17.32 -14.52 20.26
N ARG A 387 -16.96 -15.19 19.15
CA ARG A 387 -17.95 -15.86 18.29
C ARG A 387 -18.80 -16.91 19.02
N PRO A 388 -18.24 -17.86 19.80
CA PRO A 388 -19.05 -18.80 20.58
C PRO A 388 -20.08 -18.10 21.48
N GLU A 389 -19.69 -17.00 22.12
CA GLU A 389 -20.57 -16.21 22.98
C GLU A 389 -21.69 -15.53 22.19
N ARG A 390 -21.40 -14.95 21.03
CA ARG A 390 -22.42 -14.34 20.16
C ARG A 390 -23.44 -15.37 19.68
N LEU A 391 -22.98 -16.56 19.29
CA LEU A 391 -23.86 -17.67 18.92
C LEU A 391 -24.72 -18.13 20.10
N ALA A 392 -24.17 -18.20 21.31
CA ALA A 392 -24.94 -18.53 22.50
C ALA A 392 -26.02 -17.47 22.79
N VAL A 393 -25.71 -16.18 22.62
CA VAL A 393 -26.69 -15.09 22.74
C VAL A 393 -27.80 -15.24 21.68
N LEU A 394 -27.46 -15.50 20.41
CA LEU A 394 -28.45 -15.68 19.34
C LEU A 394 -29.38 -16.89 19.58
N GLN A 395 -28.89 -17.95 20.22
CA GLN A 395 -29.71 -19.13 20.55
C GLN A 395 -30.79 -18.85 21.60
N VAL A 396 -30.54 -17.92 22.52
CA VAL A 396 -31.48 -17.57 23.60
C VAL A 396 -32.29 -16.30 23.29
N ALA A 397 -31.82 -15.48 22.35
CA ALA A 397 -32.42 -14.21 21.94
C ALA A 397 -32.50 -14.13 20.41
N SER A 398 -33.31 -15.00 19.80
CA SER A 398 -33.39 -15.14 18.34
C SER A 398 -33.81 -13.86 17.61
N PHE A 399 -34.57 -12.97 18.27
CA PHE A 399 -34.96 -11.67 17.71
C PHE A 399 -33.75 -10.75 17.40
N LEU A 400 -32.60 -10.97 18.05
CA LEU A 400 -31.37 -10.24 17.72
C LEU A 400 -30.89 -10.55 16.29
N ALA A 401 -31.26 -11.71 15.74
CA ALA A 401 -30.90 -12.08 14.37
C ALA A 401 -31.52 -11.14 13.32
N ASP A 402 -32.57 -10.39 13.68
CA ASP A 402 -33.29 -9.47 12.80
C ASP A 402 -32.56 -8.15 12.54
N TYR A 403 -31.48 -7.90 13.27
CA TYR A 403 -30.68 -6.69 13.08
C TYR A 403 -29.18 -6.88 13.31
N THR A 404 -28.71 -8.06 13.72
CA THR A 404 -27.27 -8.32 13.88
C THR A 404 -26.65 -8.86 12.60
N VAL A 405 -25.44 -8.37 12.27
CA VAL A 405 -24.66 -8.80 11.11
C VAL A 405 -24.39 -10.31 11.16
N ARG A 406 -24.44 -10.97 9.99
CA ARG A 406 -24.16 -12.40 9.85
C ARG A 406 -22.78 -12.76 10.41
N GLU A 407 -22.74 -13.71 11.34
CA GLU A 407 -21.51 -14.11 12.03
C GLU A 407 -20.42 -14.65 11.08
N GLU A 408 -20.80 -15.33 10.01
CA GLU A 408 -19.86 -15.83 8.99
C GLU A 408 -19.07 -14.70 8.32
N TRP A 409 -19.68 -13.53 8.12
CA TRP A 409 -18.98 -12.40 7.51
C TRP A 409 -17.87 -11.87 8.41
N LEU A 410 -18.11 -11.83 9.73
CA LEU A 410 -17.11 -11.42 10.71
C LEU A 410 -15.91 -12.39 10.77
N GLU A 411 -16.08 -13.61 10.29
CA GLU A 411 -15.03 -14.63 10.23
C GLU A 411 -14.25 -14.58 8.91
N PHE A 412 -14.93 -14.43 7.77
CA PHE A 412 -14.32 -14.55 6.45
C PHE A 412 -13.88 -13.22 5.82
N ILE A 413 -14.40 -12.09 6.29
CA ILE A 413 -14.12 -10.77 5.73
C ILE A 413 -13.30 -9.96 6.73
N ASP A 414 -12.01 -9.81 6.42
CA ASP A 414 -11.10 -9.05 7.27
C ASP A 414 -11.57 -7.58 7.41
N LYS A 415 -11.55 -7.07 8.65
CA LYS A 415 -11.94 -5.69 9.03
C LYS A 415 -13.35 -5.24 8.63
N ILE A 416 -14.27 -6.18 8.36
CA ILE A 416 -15.65 -5.84 7.96
C ILE A 416 -16.39 -5.05 9.05
N ASP A 417 -16.12 -5.32 10.33
CA ASP A 417 -16.68 -4.58 11.46
C ASP A 417 -16.32 -3.09 11.38
N THR A 418 -15.06 -2.79 11.06
CA THR A 418 -14.53 -1.43 10.90
C THR A 418 -15.19 -0.73 9.71
N LEU A 419 -15.31 -1.42 8.58
CA LEU A 419 -16.00 -0.88 7.40
C LEU A 419 -17.47 -0.57 7.70
N LEU A 420 -18.18 -1.50 8.36
CA LEU A 420 -19.59 -1.33 8.68
C LEU A 420 -19.82 -0.19 9.66
N VAL A 421 -18.98 -0.04 10.69
CA VAL A 421 -19.02 1.12 11.61
C VAL A 421 -18.80 2.42 10.83
N ASN A 422 -17.80 2.47 9.96
CA ASN A 422 -17.54 3.65 9.11
C ASN A 422 -18.75 4.00 8.23
N LEU A 423 -19.51 3.01 7.78
CA LEU A 423 -20.72 3.17 6.99
C LEU A 423 -21.99 3.44 7.82
N GLY A 424 -21.93 3.36 9.14
CA GLY A 424 -23.00 3.76 10.06
C GLY A 424 -23.61 2.63 10.90
N ALA A 425 -23.08 1.41 10.86
CA ALA A 425 -23.51 0.35 11.76
C ALA A 425 -23.17 0.71 13.21
N THR A 426 -24.05 0.31 14.13
CA THR A 426 -23.88 0.56 15.57
C THR A 426 -23.71 -0.75 16.32
N GLU A 427 -23.31 -0.72 17.59
CA GLU A 427 -23.28 -1.93 18.41
C GLU A 427 -24.62 -2.14 19.13
N ILE A 428 -24.97 -3.39 19.44
CA ILE A 428 -26.07 -3.69 20.37
C ILE A 428 -25.79 -3.05 21.73
N HIS A 429 -26.80 -2.55 22.43
CA HIS A 429 -26.56 -1.93 23.72
C HIS A 429 -26.29 -3.00 24.78
N ILE A 430 -25.34 -2.72 25.67
CA ILE A 430 -25.09 -3.58 26.85
C ILE A 430 -26.36 -3.79 27.69
N ARG A 431 -27.26 -2.78 27.72
CA ARG A 431 -28.58 -2.87 28.34
C ARG A 431 -29.41 -4.02 27.79
N ASP A 432 -29.43 -4.22 26.47
CA ASP A 432 -30.18 -5.31 25.84
C ASP A 432 -29.64 -6.69 26.28
N LEU A 433 -28.31 -6.80 26.47
CA LEU A 433 -27.67 -8.03 26.97
C LEU A 433 -27.97 -8.28 28.45
N VAL A 434 -27.96 -7.23 29.28
CA VAL A 434 -28.31 -7.30 30.70
C VAL A 434 -29.79 -7.67 30.87
N GLU A 435 -30.69 -7.18 30.02
CA GLU A 435 -32.10 -7.56 30.05
C GLU A 435 -32.31 -9.06 29.82
N LEU A 436 -31.46 -9.74 29.03
CA LEU A 436 -31.52 -11.20 28.88
C LEU A 436 -31.28 -11.92 30.22
N MET A 437 -30.45 -11.35 31.09
CA MET A 437 -30.15 -11.91 32.41
C MET A 437 -31.33 -11.85 33.38
N THR A 438 -32.38 -11.08 33.07
CA THR A 438 -33.62 -11.04 33.88
C THR A 438 -34.59 -12.18 33.56
N LYS A 439 -34.35 -12.92 32.46
CA LYS A 439 -35.27 -13.93 31.93
C LYS A 439 -34.82 -15.35 32.34
N PRO A 440 -35.65 -16.11 33.08
CA PRO A 440 -35.28 -17.46 33.57
C PRO A 440 -34.87 -18.44 32.47
N ASP A 441 -35.49 -18.37 31.29
CA ASP A 441 -35.17 -19.29 30.19
C ASP A 441 -33.86 -18.95 29.49
N CYS A 442 -33.46 -17.68 29.51
CA CYS A 442 -32.18 -17.25 28.95
C CYS A 442 -31.02 -17.67 29.86
N VAL A 443 -31.07 -17.34 31.16
CA VAL A 443 -29.97 -17.65 32.10
C VAL A 443 -29.72 -19.15 32.28
N ARG A 444 -30.73 -20.00 32.05
CA ARG A 444 -30.58 -21.47 32.07
C ARG A 444 -29.81 -22.03 30.87
N ARG A 445 -29.66 -21.26 29.80
CA ARG A 445 -29.06 -21.69 28.52
C ARG A 445 -27.77 -20.94 28.17
N ILE A 446 -27.53 -19.79 28.79
CA ILE A 446 -26.30 -19.01 28.62
C ILE A 446 -25.17 -19.64 29.48
N PRO A 447 -23.95 -19.82 28.95
CA PRO A 447 -22.79 -20.26 29.74
C PRO A 447 -22.46 -19.34 30.91
N ILE A 448 -22.00 -19.90 32.03
CA ILE A 448 -21.69 -19.13 33.25
C ILE A 448 -20.62 -18.04 32.97
N GLU A 449 -19.63 -18.32 32.13
CA GLU A 449 -18.58 -17.36 31.78
C GLU A 449 -19.16 -16.13 31.06
N LEU A 450 -20.12 -16.34 30.17
CA LEU A 450 -20.83 -15.28 29.47
C LEU A 450 -21.73 -14.49 30.41
N MET A 451 -22.39 -15.17 31.36
CA MET A 451 -23.14 -14.52 32.45
C MET A 451 -22.23 -13.57 33.25
N CYS A 452 -21.02 -14.02 33.64
CA CYS A 452 -20.04 -13.19 34.34
C CYS A 452 -19.66 -11.94 33.53
N LYS A 453 -19.37 -12.10 32.24
CA LYS A 453 -19.05 -10.98 31.35
C LYS A 453 -20.20 -9.99 31.25
N ILE A 454 -21.42 -10.45 30.95
CA ILE A 454 -22.60 -9.58 30.83
C ILE A 454 -22.83 -8.82 32.14
N PHE A 455 -22.71 -9.48 33.29
CA PHE A 455 -22.83 -8.82 34.58
C PHE A 455 -21.75 -7.74 34.80
N VAL A 456 -20.48 -8.06 34.57
CA VAL A 456 -19.37 -7.12 34.83
C VAL A 456 -19.41 -5.92 33.87
N TYR A 457 -19.56 -6.16 32.57
CA TYR A 457 -19.67 -5.06 31.60
C TYR A 457 -20.97 -4.27 31.79
N GLY A 458 -22.08 -4.93 32.13
CA GLY A 458 -23.34 -4.30 32.50
C GLY A 458 -23.20 -3.40 33.72
N ASN A 459 -22.57 -3.87 34.79
CA ASN A 459 -22.34 -3.10 36.01
C ASN A 459 -21.40 -1.91 35.76
N ARG A 460 -20.41 -2.03 34.87
CA ARG A 460 -19.53 -0.91 34.46
C ARG A 460 -20.30 0.19 33.73
N SER A 461 -21.18 -0.19 32.80
CA SER A 461 -21.86 0.76 31.91
C SER A 461 -23.20 1.29 32.44
N LEU A 462 -23.91 0.50 33.25
CA LEU A 462 -25.26 0.77 33.72
C LEU A 462 -25.30 0.98 35.24
N PHE A 463 -24.20 1.48 35.83
CA PHE A 463 -24.07 1.59 37.27
C PHE A 463 -25.15 2.46 37.93
N PHE A 464 -25.80 3.36 37.18
CA PHE A 464 -26.94 4.15 37.65
C PHE A 464 -28.31 3.44 37.54
N GLU A 465 -28.43 2.36 36.77
CA GLU A 465 -29.69 1.61 36.58
C GLU A 465 -29.82 0.48 37.61
N GLU A 466 -29.86 0.82 38.91
CA GLU A 466 -29.88 -0.18 40.00
C GLU A 466 -31.08 -1.14 39.89
N GLU A 467 -32.23 -0.64 39.44
CA GLU A 467 -33.46 -1.43 39.29
C GLU A 467 -33.32 -2.52 38.22
N LEU A 468 -32.62 -2.25 37.11
CA LEU A 468 -32.37 -3.26 36.09
C LEU A 468 -31.37 -4.29 36.61
N LEU A 469 -30.24 -3.83 37.17
CA LEU A 469 -29.20 -4.70 37.71
C LEU A 469 -29.74 -5.58 38.86
N GLY A 470 -30.61 -5.06 39.72
CA GLY A 470 -31.23 -5.83 40.80
C GLY A 470 -32.17 -6.94 40.32
N ARG A 471 -32.75 -6.82 39.13
CA ARG A 471 -33.68 -7.81 38.55
C ARG A 471 -32.98 -8.96 37.83
N ILE A 472 -31.67 -8.88 37.60
CA ILE A 472 -30.94 -9.97 36.93
C ILE A 472 -30.94 -11.22 37.81
N LEU A 473 -30.97 -12.38 37.18
CA LEU A 473 -30.88 -13.69 37.82
C LEU A 473 -29.42 -14.12 37.89
N VAL A 474 -28.91 -14.28 39.10
CA VAL A 474 -27.55 -14.74 39.38
C VAL A 474 -27.55 -16.23 39.77
N PRO A 475 -26.57 -17.03 39.32
CA PRO A 475 -26.48 -18.44 39.69
C PRO A 475 -26.19 -18.63 41.19
N THR A 476 -26.95 -19.49 41.84
CA THR A 476 -26.77 -19.92 43.24
C THR A 476 -26.55 -21.42 43.32
N ASN A 477 -26.14 -21.94 44.47
CA ASN A 477 -26.03 -23.39 44.68
C ASN A 477 -27.36 -24.14 44.47
N ASN A 478 -28.49 -23.43 44.56
CA ASN A 478 -29.85 -23.98 44.45
C ASN A 478 -30.58 -23.53 43.16
N GLY A 479 -29.87 -23.01 42.15
CA GLY A 479 -30.45 -22.58 40.89
C GLY A 479 -30.12 -21.12 40.56
N PHE A 480 -31.13 -20.25 40.52
CA PHE A 480 -30.97 -18.83 40.22
C PHE A 480 -31.83 -17.99 41.16
N SER A 481 -31.29 -16.86 41.62
CA SER A 481 -32.01 -15.88 42.44
C SER A 481 -31.89 -14.48 41.83
N ARG A 482 -32.89 -13.61 42.03
CA ARG A 482 -32.73 -12.21 41.60
C ARG A 482 -31.68 -11.54 42.46
N LEU A 483 -30.82 -10.70 41.87
CA LEU A 483 -29.73 -10.06 42.60
C LEU A 483 -30.22 -9.22 43.80
N ILE A 484 -31.35 -8.53 43.67
CA ILE A 484 -31.97 -7.75 44.76
C ILE A 484 -32.53 -8.62 45.90
N GLU A 485 -32.78 -9.90 45.64
CA GLU A 485 -33.27 -10.87 46.63
C GLU A 485 -32.11 -11.63 47.32
N THR A 486 -30.86 -11.29 46.99
CA THR A 486 -29.66 -11.90 47.60
C THR A 486 -29.12 -11.06 48.75
N ASP A 487 -28.57 -11.73 49.76
CA ASP A 487 -27.96 -11.15 50.96
C ASP A 487 -26.62 -11.81 51.28
N SER A 488 -26.00 -11.47 52.43
CA SER A 488 -24.71 -12.04 52.84
C SER A 488 -24.73 -13.55 53.09
N ASP A 489 -25.90 -14.15 53.32
CA ASP A 489 -26.07 -15.58 53.59
C ASP A 489 -26.37 -16.36 52.30
N THR A 490 -26.60 -15.66 51.19
CA THR A 490 -26.89 -16.27 49.89
C THR A 490 -25.63 -16.93 49.29
N GLU A 491 -25.68 -18.25 49.10
CA GLU A 491 -24.60 -19.00 48.48
C GLU A 491 -24.65 -18.92 46.94
N LEU A 492 -23.91 -17.95 46.38
CA LEU A 492 -23.68 -17.86 44.94
C LEU A 492 -22.85 -19.04 44.42
N ASN A 493 -23.11 -19.47 43.18
CA ASN A 493 -22.35 -20.54 42.53
C ASN A 493 -20.85 -20.15 42.46
N ILE A 494 -19.98 -21.09 42.83
CA ILE A 494 -18.54 -20.81 42.97
C ILE A 494 -17.86 -20.48 41.63
N ASP A 495 -18.26 -21.11 40.54
CA ASP A 495 -17.68 -20.87 39.21
C ASP A 495 -18.09 -19.49 38.68
N TYR A 496 -19.32 -19.07 38.94
CA TYR A 496 -19.80 -17.72 38.64
C TYR A 496 -19.04 -16.65 39.43
N VAL A 497 -18.86 -16.85 40.74
CA VAL A 497 -18.10 -15.94 41.60
C VAL A 497 -16.63 -15.85 41.16
N ASN A 498 -16.00 -16.98 40.86
CA ASN A 498 -14.62 -17.01 40.35
C ASN A 498 -14.49 -16.34 38.98
N GLY A 499 -15.46 -16.57 38.08
CA GLY A 499 -15.51 -15.93 36.77
C GLY A 499 -15.62 -14.40 36.87
N ILE A 500 -16.47 -13.89 37.76
CA ILE A 500 -16.57 -12.45 38.04
C ILE A 500 -15.27 -11.92 38.65
N LYS A 501 -14.70 -12.62 39.64
CA LYS A 501 -13.42 -12.24 40.27
C LYS A 501 -12.30 -12.06 39.26
N ASN A 502 -12.25 -12.93 38.25
CA ASN A 502 -11.25 -12.87 37.20
C ASN A 502 -11.42 -11.70 36.23
N LEU A 503 -12.56 -11.00 36.24
CA LEU A 503 -12.84 -9.86 35.36
C LEU A 503 -12.79 -8.50 36.08
N LEU A 504 -12.81 -8.51 37.41
CA LEU A 504 -12.82 -7.31 38.25
C LEU A 504 -11.43 -6.95 38.76
N ASN A 505 -11.18 -5.65 38.93
CA ASN A 505 -10.07 -5.18 39.78
C ASN A 505 -10.49 -5.06 41.26
N ALA A 506 -9.54 -4.77 42.14
CA ALA A 506 -9.78 -4.69 43.59
C ALA A 506 -10.85 -3.66 43.97
N LYS A 507 -10.83 -2.47 43.34
CA LYS A 507 -11.79 -1.40 43.61
C LYS A 507 -13.20 -1.74 43.12
N GLU A 508 -13.30 -2.35 41.93
CA GLU A 508 -14.59 -2.81 41.42
C GLU A 508 -15.16 -3.95 42.29
N THR A 509 -14.28 -4.82 42.81
CA THR A 509 -14.66 -5.88 43.75
C THR A 509 -15.25 -5.29 45.03
N GLU A 510 -14.57 -4.32 45.65
CA GLU A 510 -15.08 -3.63 46.85
C GLU A 510 -16.44 -2.96 46.58
N ASN A 511 -16.57 -2.26 45.45
CA ASN A 511 -17.83 -1.59 45.08
C ASN A 511 -18.98 -2.57 44.87
N ILE A 512 -18.74 -3.71 44.21
CA ILE A 512 -19.76 -4.73 43.99
C ILE A 512 -20.20 -5.36 45.31
N ILE A 513 -19.27 -5.66 46.22
CA ILE A 513 -19.59 -6.23 47.53
C ILE A 513 -20.37 -5.24 48.40
N MET A 514 -19.96 -3.98 48.40
CA MET A 514 -20.66 -2.92 49.13
C MET A 514 -22.11 -2.79 48.65
N ARG A 515 -22.33 -2.92 47.35
CA ARG A 515 -23.65 -2.79 46.73
C ARG A 515 -24.48 -4.06 46.84
N TYR A 516 -23.85 -5.22 46.77
CA TYR A 516 -24.46 -6.54 46.71
C TYR A 516 -23.72 -7.50 47.67
N PRO A 517 -24.12 -7.56 48.96
CA PRO A 517 -23.40 -8.32 50.00
C PRO A 517 -23.21 -9.81 49.70
N ALA A 518 -24.06 -10.41 48.85
CA ALA A 518 -23.95 -11.81 48.41
C ALA A 518 -22.60 -12.14 47.73
N TYR A 519 -21.92 -11.14 47.17
CA TYR A 519 -20.59 -11.33 46.58
C TYR A 519 -19.45 -11.33 47.61
N GLY A 520 -19.73 -11.38 48.93
CA GLY A 520 -18.72 -11.41 49.99
C GLY A 520 -17.65 -12.50 49.84
N LEU A 521 -17.94 -13.60 49.12
CA LEU A 521 -16.97 -14.65 48.78
C LEU A 521 -15.81 -14.16 47.89
N LEU A 522 -15.97 -13.05 47.18
CA LEU A 522 -14.89 -12.43 46.39
C LEU A 522 -13.68 -12.03 47.27
N LEU A 523 -13.89 -11.73 48.56
CA LEU A 523 -12.84 -11.34 49.53
C LEU A 523 -11.98 -12.51 50.02
N LYS A 524 -12.44 -13.76 49.90
CA LYS A 524 -11.69 -14.91 50.41
C LYS A 524 -10.53 -15.25 49.46
N ASN A 525 -9.28 -15.16 49.94
CA ASN A 525 -8.09 -15.62 49.20
C ASN A 525 -7.18 -16.53 50.07
N LYS A 526 -6.79 -17.67 49.45
CA LYS A 526 -5.79 -18.71 49.81
C LYS A 526 -6.19 -19.86 50.77
N TYR A 527 -6.58 -21.00 50.19
CA TYR A 527 -6.21 -22.31 50.72
C TYR A 527 -4.81 -22.74 50.20
N SER A 528 -3.85 -22.72 51.13
CA SER A 528 -2.77 -23.69 51.37
C SER A 528 -2.11 -24.47 50.23
N ARG A 529 -0.84 -24.14 49.93
CA ARG A 529 0.29 -25.09 49.99
C ARG A 529 1.55 -24.35 50.50
N LYS A 530 2.05 -24.74 51.67
CA LYS A 530 3.30 -24.23 52.28
C LYS A 530 4.53 -24.93 51.71
N PRO A 531 5.68 -24.25 51.67
CA PRO A 531 6.92 -24.82 52.17
C PRO A 531 7.48 -24.04 53.38
N LYS A 532 8.29 -24.74 54.17
CA LYS A 532 8.81 -24.39 55.50
C LYS A 532 9.69 -23.13 55.52
N ILE A 533 9.63 -22.40 56.64
CA ILE A 533 10.52 -21.26 56.98
C ILE A 533 11.64 -21.76 57.91
N GLY A 534 12.88 -21.38 57.62
CA GLY A 534 14.02 -21.29 58.56
C GLY A 534 14.39 -19.81 58.82
N PRO A 535 15.14 -19.49 59.89
CA PRO A 535 14.99 -18.24 60.64
C PRO A 535 15.64 -17.00 60.02
N LEU A 536 15.08 -15.85 60.41
CA LEU A 536 15.35 -14.48 59.97
C LEU A 536 16.74 -13.94 60.31
N GLN A 537 17.31 -13.15 59.41
CA GLN A 537 18.15 -12.01 59.77
C GLN A 537 18.04 -10.85 58.76
N ASP A 538 17.53 -9.74 59.29
CA ASP A 538 17.74 -8.32 59.00
C ASP A 538 17.88 -7.75 57.57
N VAL A 539 16.91 -6.86 57.31
CA VAL A 539 17.01 -5.51 56.74
C VAL A 539 17.04 -5.34 55.21
N SER A 540 16.14 -4.44 54.80
CA SER A 540 16.12 -3.57 53.61
C SER A 540 15.43 -4.07 52.33
N LEU A 541 14.32 -3.37 52.05
CA LEU A 541 13.81 -2.91 50.76
C LEU A 541 14.20 -3.77 49.55
N SER A 542 13.50 -4.88 49.39
CA SER A 542 13.43 -5.67 48.17
C SER A 542 12.03 -6.30 48.11
N SER A 543 11.40 -6.65 47.00
CA SER A 543 11.48 -6.37 45.57
C SER A 543 10.29 -7.18 45.00
N VAL A 544 9.77 -6.81 43.82
CA VAL A 544 8.55 -7.36 43.18
C VAL A 544 7.23 -6.78 43.75
N ALA A 545 6.81 -5.64 43.19
CA ALA A 545 5.49 -5.06 43.44
C ALA A 545 4.48 -5.51 42.35
N ASN A 546 3.52 -6.33 42.78
CA ASN A 546 2.12 -6.48 42.34
C ASN A 546 1.75 -6.30 40.85
N SER A 547 1.31 -7.39 40.20
CA SER A 547 0.51 -7.33 38.96
C SER A 547 -0.80 -6.58 39.24
N THR A 548 -0.90 -5.35 38.75
CA THR A 548 -2.07 -4.49 38.98
C THR A 548 -2.89 -4.45 37.70
N ARG A 549 -4.15 -4.91 37.73
CA ARG A 549 -5.06 -4.81 36.57
C ARG A 549 -5.69 -3.41 36.55
N MET A 550 -5.38 -2.63 35.51
CA MET A 550 -6.08 -1.38 35.18
C MET A 550 -6.45 -1.37 33.69
N THR A 551 -7.69 -1.01 33.39
CA THR A 551 -8.21 -0.92 32.01
C THR A 551 -7.57 0.26 31.29
N ILE A 552 -6.58 0.00 30.44
CA ILE A 552 -5.95 1.00 29.56
C ILE A 552 -6.27 0.69 28.10
N ASN A 553 -6.38 1.76 27.31
CA ASN A 553 -6.84 1.77 25.93
C ASN A 553 -5.93 0.91 25.00
N LYS A 554 -6.48 -0.16 24.40
CA LYS A 554 -5.72 -1.11 23.54
C LYS A 554 -5.16 -0.49 22.24
N TRP A 555 -5.63 0.72 21.89
CA TRP A 555 -5.16 1.51 20.74
C TRP A 555 -3.83 2.23 20.98
N LYS A 556 -3.32 2.22 22.23
CA LYS A 556 -2.01 2.78 22.59
C LYS A 556 -0.94 1.69 22.52
N THR A 557 0.26 2.08 22.09
CA THR A 557 1.42 1.17 22.08
C THR A 557 1.79 0.75 23.51
N PRO A 558 2.47 -0.39 23.73
CA PRO A 558 2.91 -0.83 25.06
C PRO A 558 3.70 0.24 25.83
N VAL A 559 4.52 1.03 25.14
CA VAL A 559 5.28 2.16 25.71
C VAL A 559 4.34 3.29 26.17
N GLN A 560 3.33 3.62 25.37
CA GLN A 560 2.29 4.58 25.76
C GLN A 560 1.44 4.09 26.93
N ASN A 561 1.22 2.78 27.03
CA ASN A 561 0.55 2.15 28.16
C ASN A 561 1.42 2.23 29.43
N CYS A 562 2.72 1.93 29.32
CA CYS A 562 3.68 2.07 30.43
C CYS A 562 3.72 3.51 30.98
N ILE A 563 3.75 4.52 30.12
CA ILE A 563 3.74 5.94 30.53
C ILE A 563 2.43 6.28 31.24
N SER A 564 1.31 5.83 30.68
CA SER A 564 0.00 6.05 31.29
C SER A 564 -0.07 5.41 32.68
N LEU A 565 0.53 4.23 32.87
CA LEU A 565 0.59 3.52 34.15
C LEU A 565 1.44 4.24 35.19
N GLU A 566 2.66 4.63 34.85
CA GLU A 566 3.54 5.36 35.76
C GLU A 566 2.92 6.73 36.14
N SER A 567 2.27 7.42 35.19
CA SER A 567 1.51 8.64 35.48
C SER A 567 0.31 8.45 36.40
N LEU A 568 -0.37 7.31 36.32
CA LEU A 568 -1.45 6.97 37.26
C LEU A 568 -0.93 6.71 38.68
N LEU A 569 0.32 6.26 38.81
CA LEU A 569 0.99 6.10 40.11
C LEU A 569 1.53 7.44 40.67
N GLY A 570 1.29 8.55 39.98
CA GLY A 570 1.77 9.88 40.38
C GLY A 570 3.16 10.23 39.87
N PHE A 571 3.76 9.40 39.01
CA PHE A 571 5.10 9.62 38.46
C PHE A 571 5.03 10.42 37.16
N THR A 572 6.08 11.19 36.88
CA THR A 572 6.24 11.84 35.58
C THR A 572 7.01 10.91 34.64
N ALA A 573 6.32 10.26 33.70
CA ALA A 573 6.92 9.33 32.76
C ALA A 573 7.05 9.91 31.34
N LYS A 574 8.17 9.62 30.66
CA LYS A 574 8.49 10.11 29.32
C LYS A 574 8.95 8.96 28.42
N ASN A 575 8.42 8.90 27.21
CA ASN A 575 8.90 7.98 26.16
C ASN A 575 10.31 8.40 25.75
N VAL A 576 11.26 7.45 25.78
CA VAL A 576 12.64 7.63 25.34
C VAL A 576 13.11 6.53 24.39
N GLU A 577 12.20 5.72 23.83
CA GLU A 577 12.55 4.60 22.93
C GLU A 577 13.35 5.05 21.70
N LYS A 578 13.14 6.28 21.24
CA LYS A 578 13.88 6.91 20.13
C LYS A 578 15.23 7.54 20.53
N LYS A 579 15.55 7.53 21.82
CA LYS A 579 16.73 8.21 22.41
C LYS A 579 17.64 7.27 23.20
N SER A 580 17.19 6.06 23.52
CA SER A 580 17.94 5.09 24.30
C SER A 580 17.64 3.68 23.81
N THR A 581 18.68 2.92 23.53
CA THR A 581 18.61 1.47 23.27
C THR A 581 18.65 0.65 24.56
N GLU A 582 18.86 1.31 25.70
CA GLU A 582 19.01 0.71 27.02
C GLU A 582 17.68 0.61 27.80
N TYR A 583 16.67 1.44 27.48
CA TYR A 583 15.35 1.46 28.12
C TYR A 583 14.36 2.31 27.28
N SER A 584 13.06 2.03 27.38
CA SER A 584 12.01 2.65 26.55
C SER A 584 11.32 3.84 27.21
N VAL A 585 11.30 3.90 28.55
CA VAL A 585 10.62 4.95 29.34
C VAL A 585 11.52 5.41 30.49
N VAL A 586 11.56 6.72 30.76
CA VAL A 586 12.11 7.27 32.01
C VAL A 586 10.95 7.77 32.86
N SER A 587 10.90 7.34 34.11
CA SER A 587 9.85 7.71 35.06
C SER A 587 10.44 8.38 36.30
N THR A 588 9.93 9.55 36.68
CA THR A 588 10.41 10.31 37.84
C THR A 588 9.32 10.37 38.90
N SER A 589 9.63 9.94 40.12
CA SER A 589 8.71 9.98 41.25
C SER A 589 8.50 11.41 41.78
N PRO A 590 7.44 11.67 42.57
CA PRO A 590 7.18 13.00 43.15
C PRO A 590 8.31 13.56 44.03
N ASP A 591 9.09 12.68 44.66
CA ASP A 591 10.27 12.98 45.48
C ASP A 591 11.56 13.13 44.66
N GLY A 592 11.50 12.99 43.33
CA GLY A 592 12.58 13.29 42.40
C GLY A 592 13.49 12.12 42.04
N GLU A 593 13.18 10.89 42.51
CA GLU A 593 13.91 9.70 42.09
C GLU A 593 13.58 9.31 40.64
N VAL A 594 14.60 8.86 39.91
CA VAL A 594 14.47 8.52 38.49
C VAL A 594 14.58 7.01 38.30
N PHE A 595 13.61 6.45 37.60
CA PHE A 595 13.54 5.05 37.20
C PHE A 595 13.65 4.92 35.68
N TYR A 596 14.41 3.92 35.23
CA TYR A 596 14.64 3.58 33.83
C TYR A 596 13.90 2.29 33.50
N ILE A 597 13.05 2.32 32.47
CA ILE A 597 12.06 1.26 32.25
C ILE A 597 12.19 0.70 30.84
N ALA A 598 12.54 -0.59 30.71
CA ALA A 598 12.40 -1.33 29.45
C ALA A 598 10.98 -1.88 29.30
N VAL A 599 10.39 -1.70 28.12
CA VAL A 599 9.03 -2.19 27.83
C VAL A 599 9.12 -3.35 26.83
N LYS A 600 8.53 -4.50 27.17
CA LYS A 600 8.51 -5.70 26.32
C LYS A 600 7.10 -6.26 26.17
N ASN A 601 6.89 -6.95 25.07
CA ASN A 601 5.70 -7.75 24.83
C ASN A 601 6.00 -9.23 25.02
N VAL A 602 5.03 -9.95 25.56
CA VAL A 602 5.02 -11.41 25.72
C VAL A 602 3.66 -11.95 25.25
N GLY A 603 3.60 -13.20 24.81
CA GLY A 603 2.33 -13.82 24.40
C GLY A 603 1.34 -13.82 25.55
N THR A 604 1.76 -14.42 26.66
CA THR A 604 1.08 -14.41 27.96
C THR A 604 2.05 -14.02 29.08
N LEU A 605 1.53 -13.44 30.18
CA LEU A 605 2.36 -13.12 31.35
C LEU A 605 2.90 -14.40 31.98
N GLY A 606 4.23 -14.54 32.00
CA GLY A 606 4.93 -15.75 32.45
C GLY A 606 5.80 -16.37 31.35
N ASP A 607 5.59 -15.99 30.08
CA ASP A 607 6.47 -16.40 28.98
C ASP A 607 7.88 -15.83 29.13
N SER A 608 8.85 -16.53 28.53
CA SER A 608 10.23 -16.05 28.49
C SER A 608 10.36 -14.77 27.69
N PHE A 609 11.05 -13.77 28.23
CA PHE A 609 11.44 -12.56 27.51
C PHE A 609 12.97 -12.43 27.47
N LYS A 610 13.48 -11.48 26.68
CA LYS A 610 14.91 -11.26 26.50
C LYS A 610 15.24 -9.79 26.72
N LEU A 611 16.40 -9.55 27.34
CA LEU A 611 17.07 -8.25 27.34
C LEU A 611 18.11 -8.24 26.23
N SER A 612 18.21 -7.13 25.50
CA SER A 612 19.36 -6.87 24.64
C SER A 612 20.63 -6.69 25.48
N GLU A 613 21.79 -6.67 24.83
CA GLU A 613 23.05 -6.40 25.54
C GLU A 613 23.05 -5.02 26.22
N ALA A 614 22.54 -3.99 25.53
CA ALA A 614 22.40 -2.65 26.08
C ALA A 614 21.44 -2.60 27.28
N GLU A 615 20.28 -3.26 27.19
CA GLU A 615 19.31 -3.33 28.30
C GLU A 615 19.87 -4.12 29.49
N TYR A 616 20.63 -5.18 29.24
CA TYR A 616 21.28 -5.96 30.29
C TYR A 616 22.35 -5.13 31.01
N VAL A 617 23.22 -4.44 30.28
CA VAL A 617 24.24 -3.55 30.84
C VAL A 617 23.60 -2.40 31.63
N ALA A 618 22.51 -1.83 31.13
CA ALA A 618 21.77 -0.78 31.82
C ALA A 618 21.07 -1.29 33.09
N ALA A 619 20.46 -2.48 33.05
CA ALA A 619 19.89 -3.10 34.23
C ALA A 619 20.95 -3.36 35.31
N GLN A 620 22.16 -3.77 34.90
CA GLN A 620 23.31 -3.93 35.80
C GLN A 620 23.79 -2.59 36.37
N ARG A 621 23.80 -1.53 35.55
CA ARG A 621 24.26 -0.19 35.95
C ARG A 621 23.30 0.50 36.91
N TYR A 622 21.99 0.37 36.69
CA TYR A 622 20.96 1.12 37.42
C TYR A 622 20.28 0.33 38.53
N GLY A 623 20.41 -0.99 38.57
CA GLY A 623 19.97 -1.85 39.68
C GLY A 623 18.51 -1.62 40.09
N ALA A 624 18.28 -1.24 41.36
CA ALA A 624 16.95 -0.95 41.93
C ALA A 624 16.17 0.15 41.19
N HIS A 625 16.86 1.03 40.46
CA HIS A 625 16.24 2.08 39.65
C HIS A 625 15.92 1.64 38.22
N TYR A 626 16.14 0.37 37.87
CA TYR A 626 15.78 -0.20 36.57
C TYR A 626 14.55 -1.11 36.68
N LYS A 627 13.55 -0.91 35.82
CA LYS A 627 12.32 -1.71 35.76
C LYS A 627 12.14 -2.34 34.38
N VAL A 628 11.45 -3.48 34.31
CA VAL A 628 10.97 -4.09 33.07
C VAL A 628 9.46 -4.22 33.15
N TYR A 629 8.75 -3.59 32.21
CA TYR A 629 7.32 -3.76 32.02
C TYR A 629 7.08 -4.80 30.94
N LEU A 630 6.38 -5.88 31.27
CA LEU A 630 5.96 -6.91 30.33
C LEU A 630 4.47 -6.76 30.06
N PHE A 631 4.07 -6.63 28.80
CA PHE A 631 2.68 -6.57 28.35
C PHE A 631 2.28 -7.84 27.61
N SER A 632 1.12 -8.41 27.95
CA SER A 632 0.53 -9.57 27.27
C SER A 632 -0.08 -9.19 25.92
N THR A 633 0.17 -9.98 24.86
CA THR A 633 -0.39 -9.73 23.51
C THR A 633 -1.61 -10.60 23.17
N GLU A 634 -1.87 -11.68 23.90
CA GLU A 634 -2.99 -12.59 23.63
C GLU A 634 -4.32 -12.17 24.29
N THR A 635 -4.29 -11.24 25.24
CA THR A 635 -5.49 -10.83 25.99
C THR A 635 -6.23 -9.66 25.35
N ASN A 636 -7.55 -9.60 25.53
CA ASN A 636 -8.36 -8.46 25.09
C ASN A 636 -8.28 -7.25 26.02
N GLU A 637 -7.69 -7.41 27.21
CA GLU A 637 -7.33 -6.34 28.13
C GLU A 637 -5.80 -6.18 28.17
N VAL A 638 -5.33 -4.97 28.49
CA VAL A 638 -3.89 -4.70 28.68
C VAL A 638 -3.45 -5.29 30.01
N GLU A 639 -3.00 -6.54 30.00
CA GLU A 639 -2.38 -7.17 31.14
C GLU A 639 -0.88 -6.88 31.16
N TYR A 640 -0.34 -6.51 32.32
CA TYR A 640 1.08 -6.24 32.48
C TYR A 640 1.62 -6.71 33.83
N THR A 641 2.93 -6.94 33.88
CA THR A 641 3.68 -7.08 35.13
C THR A 641 4.93 -6.21 35.10
N VAL A 642 5.40 -5.81 36.28
CA VAL A 642 6.59 -4.97 36.45
C VAL A 642 7.63 -5.73 37.27
N ILE A 643 8.82 -5.86 36.70
CA ILE A 643 9.97 -6.48 37.37
C ILE A 643 10.95 -5.36 37.70
N ILE A 644 11.22 -5.15 38.99
CA ILE A 644 12.15 -4.13 39.46
C ILE A 644 13.48 -4.81 39.73
N ASN A 645 14.59 -4.24 39.23
CA ASN A 645 15.92 -4.85 39.26
C ASN A 645 15.92 -6.29 38.72
N PRO A 646 15.73 -6.48 37.40
CA PRO A 646 15.50 -7.80 36.81
C PRO A 646 16.70 -8.75 36.96
N LEU A 647 17.92 -8.26 37.17
CA LEU A 647 19.09 -9.13 37.34
C LEU A 647 19.17 -9.75 38.74
N ASP A 648 18.63 -9.09 39.76
CA ASP A 648 18.61 -9.60 41.14
C ASP A 648 17.28 -10.27 41.52
N THR A 649 16.19 -9.99 40.78
CA THR A 649 14.84 -10.47 41.14
C THR A 649 14.37 -11.70 40.37
N ILE A 650 14.95 -12.01 39.21
CA ILE A 650 14.59 -13.18 38.41
C ILE A 650 15.83 -13.88 37.84
N PRO A 651 15.82 -15.22 37.71
CA PRO A 651 16.95 -15.96 37.17
C PRO A 651 17.11 -15.72 35.66
N MET A 652 18.22 -15.09 35.27
CA MET A 652 18.56 -14.84 33.86
C MET A 652 19.60 -15.83 33.34
N LYS A 653 19.40 -16.33 32.13
CA LYS A 653 20.37 -17.18 31.41
C LYS A 653 20.95 -16.42 30.22
N LYS A 654 22.27 -16.22 30.19
CA LYS A 654 22.97 -15.68 29.02
C LYS A 654 22.95 -16.71 27.89
N VAL A 655 22.48 -16.29 26.71
CA VAL A 655 22.44 -17.13 25.49
C VAL A 655 23.24 -16.41 24.39
N VAL A 656 24.39 -16.98 24.01
CA VAL A 656 25.25 -16.47 22.92
C VAL A 656 24.72 -17.02 21.60
N LYS A 657 24.52 -16.14 20.60
CA LYS A 657 23.88 -16.51 19.32
C LYS A 657 24.80 -16.51 18.11
N GLU A 658 25.95 -15.85 18.16
CA GLU A 658 26.90 -15.81 17.05
C GLU A 658 28.34 -15.91 17.57
N TRP A 659 29.20 -16.50 16.75
CA TRP A 659 30.64 -16.62 17.02
C TRP A 659 31.36 -15.50 16.27
N GLU A 660 32.13 -14.70 17.00
CA GLU A 660 33.11 -13.80 16.40
C GLU A 660 34.51 -14.40 16.52
N TRP A 661 35.23 -14.43 15.40
CA TRP A 661 36.64 -14.81 15.37
C TRP A 661 37.47 -13.55 15.57
N MET A 662 38.20 -13.51 16.68
CA MET A 662 39.03 -12.37 17.05
C MET A 662 40.51 -12.76 16.92
N CYS A 663 41.25 -12.03 16.09
CA CYS A 663 42.70 -12.18 15.94
C CYS A 663 43.37 -11.16 16.86
N ASN A 664 44.04 -11.63 17.91
CA ASN A 664 44.64 -10.75 18.92
C ASN A 664 45.97 -10.12 18.45
N ASP A 665 46.64 -10.70 17.46
CA ASP A 665 47.86 -10.16 16.87
C ASP A 665 48.13 -10.74 15.48
N TYR A 666 48.64 -9.92 14.56
CA TYR A 666 49.11 -10.34 13.23
C TYR A 666 50.42 -9.63 12.87
N ASN A 667 51.31 -10.33 12.17
CA ASN A 667 52.69 -9.89 11.98
C ASN A 667 52.80 -8.90 10.80
N THR A 668 53.12 -7.62 11.07
CA THR A 668 53.31 -6.58 10.03
C THR A 668 54.77 -6.49 9.59
N GLY A 669 55.26 -7.50 8.87
CA GLY A 669 56.59 -7.48 8.26
C GLY A 669 56.52 -7.31 6.75
N ASN A 670 57.01 -6.16 6.26
CA ASN A 670 57.27 -5.74 4.87
C ASN A 670 56.10 -5.11 4.07
N LYS A 671 56.16 -3.77 3.99
CA LYS A 671 55.60 -2.98 2.88
C LYS A 671 56.47 -3.16 1.62
N PRO A 672 55.87 -3.00 0.43
CA PRO A 672 56.23 -1.80 -0.32
C PRO A 672 55.01 -1.02 -0.84
N SER A 673 55.24 0.29 -0.90
CA SER A 673 54.50 1.40 -1.51
C SER A 673 53.50 1.08 -2.62
N THR A 674 52.30 1.66 -2.54
CA THR A 674 51.94 2.88 -3.31
C THR A 674 50.58 3.44 -2.87
N ASN A 675 50.59 4.75 -2.64
CA ASN A 675 49.57 5.79 -2.69
C ASN A 675 48.08 5.54 -2.36
N GLU A 676 47.62 6.46 -1.51
CA GLU A 676 46.26 7.03 -1.40
C GLU A 676 45.16 6.16 -0.79
N ALA A 677 44.94 6.33 0.51
CA ALA A 677 43.64 6.72 1.09
C ALA A 677 43.70 6.74 2.63
N GLY A 678 43.03 7.73 3.22
CA GLY A 678 42.38 7.58 4.53
C GLY A 678 43.24 7.87 5.76
N ALA A 679 43.58 9.14 5.98
CA ALA A 679 43.84 9.61 7.34
C ALA A 679 42.51 9.60 8.11
N ALA A 680 42.38 8.67 9.06
CA ALA A 680 41.45 8.78 10.16
C ALA A 680 41.89 9.96 11.05
N TYR A 681 40.98 10.89 11.30
CA TYR A 681 41.13 11.87 12.37
C TYR A 681 40.03 11.61 13.40
N GLU A 682 40.43 11.13 14.56
CA GLU A 682 39.70 11.36 15.80
C GLU A 682 39.73 12.87 16.10
N MET A 683 38.58 13.47 16.39
CA MET A 683 38.51 14.75 17.12
C MET A 683 37.28 14.78 18.05
N ASP A 684 37.62 14.73 19.34
CA ASP A 684 37.25 15.64 20.43
C ASP A 684 35.78 15.90 20.79
N GLN A 685 35.48 15.54 22.05
CA GLN A 685 34.26 15.85 22.78
C GLN A 685 34.45 17.16 23.55
N ALA A 686 34.21 18.32 22.93
CA ALA A 686 33.76 19.56 23.59
C ALA A 686 33.78 20.76 22.63
N GLN A 687 32.69 21.03 21.92
CA GLN A 687 32.31 22.40 21.49
C GLN A 687 30.92 22.37 20.85
N THR A 688 29.90 22.66 21.63
CA THR A 688 28.55 22.92 21.12
C THR A 688 28.02 24.19 21.74
N LEU A 689 28.46 25.31 21.18
CA LEU A 689 27.83 26.62 21.07
C LEU A 689 28.71 27.40 20.08
N GLU A 690 28.16 27.78 18.91
CA GLU A 690 28.81 28.46 17.76
C GLU A 690 29.42 27.58 16.64
N THR A 691 28.67 26.64 16.06
CA THR A 691 29.03 26.09 14.73
C THR A 691 28.45 26.98 13.62
N ASN A 692 29.28 27.81 12.98
CA ASN A 692 28.87 28.64 11.84
C ASN A 692 28.79 27.80 10.55
N PHE A 693 27.69 27.08 10.36
CA PHE A 693 27.46 26.20 9.21
C PHE A 693 27.30 26.95 7.88
N ASP A 694 27.13 28.27 7.90
CA ASP A 694 27.04 29.09 6.67
C ASP A 694 28.39 29.24 5.95
N ASN A 695 29.49 28.94 6.62
CA ASN A 695 30.85 29.01 6.06
C ASN A 695 31.43 27.64 5.70
N MET A 696 30.65 26.56 5.82
CA MET A 696 31.09 25.20 5.43
C MET A 696 31.13 25.06 3.90
N ASP A 697 32.16 24.39 3.39
CA ASP A 697 32.10 23.90 2.01
C ASP A 697 31.08 22.77 1.85
N GLY A 698 30.73 22.41 0.61
CA GLY A 698 29.68 21.41 0.33
C GLY A 698 29.92 20.07 1.02
N VAL A 699 31.15 19.55 0.98
CA VAL A 699 31.50 18.24 1.57
C VAL A 699 31.50 18.30 3.09
N GLN A 700 31.98 19.41 3.68
CA GLN A 700 31.89 19.66 5.11
C GLN A 700 30.43 19.73 5.57
N PHE A 701 29.58 20.38 4.79
CA PHE A 701 28.16 20.51 5.09
C PHE A 701 27.41 19.18 4.97
N GLU A 702 27.72 18.35 3.97
CA GLU A 702 27.18 16.99 3.86
C GLU A 702 27.56 16.12 5.07
N ARG A 703 28.83 16.12 5.46
CA ARG A 703 29.30 15.40 6.67
C ARG A 703 28.60 15.90 7.93
N PHE A 704 28.46 17.21 8.05
CA PHE A 704 27.72 17.83 9.15
C PHE A 704 26.27 17.36 9.18
N CYS A 705 25.57 17.38 8.03
CA CYS A 705 24.20 16.90 7.91
C CYS A 705 24.08 15.40 8.21
N ALA A 706 25.02 14.56 7.78
CA ALA A 706 25.03 13.13 8.08
C ALA A 706 25.17 12.87 9.59
N GLN A 707 26.13 13.53 10.25
CA GLN A 707 26.28 13.47 11.70
C GLN A 707 25.05 14.01 12.42
N LEU A 708 24.46 15.09 11.89
CA LEU A 708 23.25 15.67 12.45
C LEU A 708 22.06 14.70 12.36
N LEU A 709 21.95 13.95 11.26
CA LEU A 709 20.92 12.92 11.08
C LEU A 709 21.12 11.75 12.04
N MET A 710 22.36 11.27 12.20
CA MET A 710 22.69 10.24 13.20
C MET A 710 22.28 10.71 14.60
N LYS A 711 22.62 11.95 14.99
CA LYS A 711 22.21 12.55 16.27
C LYS A 711 20.70 12.75 16.40
N ASN A 712 19.97 12.78 15.30
CA ASN A 712 18.52 12.91 15.25
C ASN A 712 17.76 11.57 15.17
N GLY A 713 18.48 10.44 15.33
CA GLY A 713 17.88 9.10 15.40
C GLY A 713 17.59 8.48 14.03
N TYR A 714 18.38 8.84 13.02
CA TYR A 714 18.45 8.09 11.76
C TYR A 714 19.52 7.00 11.86
N GLU A 715 19.20 5.81 11.37
CA GLU A 715 20.00 4.59 11.35
C GLU A 715 20.68 4.41 9.98
N ASP A 716 21.73 3.58 9.90
CA ASP A 716 22.43 3.22 8.65
C ASP A 716 22.78 4.42 7.75
N VAL A 717 23.15 5.55 8.38
CA VAL A 717 23.49 6.80 7.68
C VAL A 717 24.83 6.64 6.97
N SER A 718 24.80 6.70 5.65
CA SER A 718 25.97 6.57 4.78
C SER A 718 26.01 7.71 3.77
N MET A 719 27.20 8.24 3.51
CA MET A 719 27.41 9.21 2.44
C MET A 719 27.65 8.48 1.12
N THR A 720 27.13 9.02 0.02
CA THR A 720 27.42 8.53 -1.32
C THR A 720 28.80 9.03 -1.79
N ILE A 721 29.33 8.42 -2.84
CA ILE A 721 30.68 8.72 -3.35
C ILE A 721 30.63 10.04 -4.11
N THR A 722 31.57 10.96 -3.86
CA THR A 722 31.57 12.36 -4.34
C THR A 722 31.60 12.54 -5.87
N SER A 723 31.74 11.46 -6.66
CA SER A 723 31.63 11.51 -8.12
C SER A 723 30.57 10.52 -8.62
N GLY A 724 29.59 11.03 -9.37
CA GLY A 724 28.49 10.23 -9.89
C GLY A 724 27.41 9.88 -8.86
N ASP A 725 27.26 10.70 -7.82
CA ASP A 725 26.26 10.57 -6.75
C ASP A 725 24.80 10.58 -7.22
N GLN A 726 24.52 10.90 -8.49
CA GLN A 726 23.18 10.99 -9.08
C GLN A 726 22.22 11.90 -8.28
N GLY A 727 22.74 12.91 -7.57
CA GLY A 727 21.91 13.89 -6.84
C GLY A 727 21.35 13.41 -5.49
N ILE A 728 22.03 12.46 -4.82
CA ILE A 728 21.81 12.14 -3.39
C ILE A 728 23.16 12.06 -2.70
N ASP A 729 23.36 12.87 -1.67
CA ASP A 729 24.63 12.93 -0.92
C ASP A 729 24.64 11.98 0.29
N ILE A 730 23.47 11.75 0.90
CA ILE A 730 23.31 10.92 2.10
C ILE A 730 22.15 9.94 1.93
N ILE A 731 22.39 8.69 2.28
CA ILE A 731 21.37 7.67 2.46
C ILE A 731 21.23 7.40 3.96
N ALA A 732 20.00 7.42 4.46
CA ALA A 732 19.70 7.20 5.87
C ALA A 732 18.43 6.36 6.02
N TYR A 733 18.27 5.67 7.15
CA TYR A 733 17.09 4.90 7.47
C TYR A 733 16.43 5.42 8.75
N GLN A 734 15.11 5.34 8.83
CA GLN A 734 14.39 5.56 10.07
C GLN A 734 13.08 4.76 10.02
N ASP A 735 12.79 3.95 11.03
CA ASP A 735 11.59 3.12 11.10
C ASP A 735 11.42 2.22 9.83
N SER A 736 12.51 1.64 9.32
CA SER A 736 12.58 0.86 8.05
C SER A 736 12.28 1.64 6.75
N ILE A 737 12.18 2.97 6.81
CA ILE A 737 12.02 3.84 5.65
C ILE A 737 13.38 4.35 5.19
N LYS A 738 13.71 4.17 3.91
CA LYS A 738 14.96 4.64 3.31
C LYS A 738 14.83 6.07 2.78
N TYR A 739 15.69 6.96 3.24
CA TYR A 739 15.74 8.37 2.85
C TYR A 739 16.97 8.62 1.97
N GLY A 740 16.77 9.34 0.87
CA GLY A 740 17.84 9.94 0.09
C GLY A 740 17.83 11.45 0.31
N ILE A 741 18.94 12.02 0.77
CA ILE A 741 19.07 13.44 1.10
C ILE A 741 20.13 14.09 0.22
N GLN A 742 19.79 15.19 -0.44
CA GLN A 742 20.77 16.13 -1.02
C GLN A 742 20.96 17.30 -0.07
N CYS A 743 22.21 17.60 0.24
CA CYS A 743 22.65 18.73 1.04
C CYS A 743 23.10 19.86 0.12
N LYS A 744 22.55 21.06 0.29
CA LYS A 744 22.97 22.27 -0.43
C LYS A 744 23.36 23.38 0.54
N CYS A 745 24.64 23.72 0.58
CA CYS A 745 25.15 24.88 1.32
C CYS A 745 25.41 26.04 0.36
N TYR A 746 24.64 27.12 0.44
CA TYR A 746 24.79 28.29 -0.43
C TYR A 746 24.60 29.62 0.32
N SER A 747 24.94 30.72 -0.36
CA SER A 747 24.72 32.09 0.13
C SER A 747 23.35 32.68 -0.27
N SER A 748 22.55 31.95 -1.05
CA SER A 748 21.24 32.38 -1.54
C SER A 748 20.22 31.25 -1.51
N ASP A 749 18.94 31.60 -1.58
CA ASP A 749 17.84 30.63 -1.58
C ASP A 749 17.95 29.60 -2.70
N ILE A 750 17.48 28.38 -2.40
CA ILE A 750 17.61 27.20 -3.26
C ILE A 750 16.50 27.16 -4.30
N GLY A 751 16.92 26.98 -5.56
CA GLY A 751 16.05 26.87 -6.73
C GLY A 751 15.67 25.43 -7.09
N ASN A 752 14.95 25.30 -8.20
CA ASN A 752 14.35 24.04 -8.64
C ASN A 752 15.34 22.90 -8.91
N SER A 753 16.59 23.20 -9.26
CA SER A 753 17.58 22.18 -9.62
C SER A 753 17.81 21.16 -8.51
N ALA A 754 17.92 21.59 -7.25
CA ALA A 754 18.13 20.70 -6.11
C ALA A 754 16.95 19.73 -5.90
N VAL A 755 15.73 20.18 -6.18
CA VAL A 755 14.52 19.33 -6.10
C VAL A 755 14.50 18.31 -7.24
N GLN A 756 14.91 18.72 -8.45
CA GLN A 756 15.01 17.83 -9.61
C GLN A 756 16.09 16.75 -9.41
N GLU A 757 17.24 17.13 -8.85
CA GLU A 757 18.35 16.24 -8.51
C GLU A 757 17.90 15.16 -7.51
N VAL A 758 17.29 15.56 -6.39
CA VAL A 758 16.77 14.61 -5.38
C VAL A 758 15.68 13.73 -5.95
N TYR A 759 14.79 14.28 -6.78
CA TYR A 759 13.71 13.51 -7.39
C TYR A 759 14.27 12.39 -8.30
N ALA A 760 15.29 12.70 -9.10
CA ALA A 760 15.97 11.71 -9.93
C ALA A 760 16.76 10.70 -9.08
N GLY A 761 17.57 11.18 -8.13
CA GLY A 761 18.46 10.36 -7.32
C GLY A 761 17.72 9.45 -6.33
N LYS A 762 16.58 9.89 -5.77
CA LYS A 762 15.70 9.06 -4.94
C LYS A 762 15.31 7.76 -5.65
N ASN A 763 14.95 7.84 -6.93
CA ASN A 763 14.57 6.67 -7.72
C ASN A 763 15.78 5.77 -8.01
N TYR A 764 16.93 6.36 -8.34
CA TYR A 764 18.17 5.62 -8.60
C TYR A 764 18.61 4.76 -7.39
N TYR A 765 18.60 5.34 -6.18
CA TYR A 765 18.95 4.61 -4.95
C TYR A 765 17.79 3.84 -4.30
N LYS A 766 16.61 3.83 -4.93
CA LYS A 766 15.38 3.19 -4.44
C LYS A 766 14.99 3.66 -3.02
N CYS A 767 15.16 4.96 -2.76
CA CYS A 767 14.76 5.56 -1.50
C CYS A 767 13.24 5.76 -1.46
N ASN A 768 12.62 5.48 -0.32
CA ASN A 768 11.19 5.71 -0.09
C ASN A 768 10.87 7.21 -0.05
N VAL A 769 11.80 8.03 0.48
CA VAL A 769 11.63 9.48 0.65
C VAL A 769 12.85 10.24 0.12
N GLY A 770 12.62 11.35 -0.58
CA GLY A 770 13.67 12.26 -1.05
C GLY A 770 13.61 13.57 -0.28
N ILE A 771 14.76 14.08 0.17
CA ILE A 771 14.87 15.32 0.95
C ILE A 771 15.91 16.25 0.33
N VAL A 772 15.59 17.55 0.24
CA VAL A 772 16.62 18.59 0.07
C VAL A 772 16.83 19.27 1.42
N MET A 773 18.06 19.23 1.94
CA MET A 773 18.46 19.88 3.18
C MET A 773 19.42 21.04 2.89
N THR A 774 19.17 22.22 3.46
CA THR A 774 19.97 23.42 3.17
C THR A 774 20.12 24.35 4.37
N ASN A 775 21.18 25.16 4.36
CA ASN A 775 21.38 26.27 5.29
C ASN A 775 20.53 27.51 4.95
N GLN A 776 19.92 27.58 3.77
CA GLN A 776 19.11 28.70 3.30
C GLN A 776 17.62 28.37 3.25
N ARG A 777 16.82 29.20 2.59
CA ARG A 777 15.40 28.94 2.31
C ARG A 777 15.22 28.49 0.86
N PHE A 778 14.00 28.10 0.51
CA PHE A 778 13.65 27.69 -0.84
C PHE A 778 12.89 28.80 -1.55
N THR A 779 13.14 28.96 -2.85
CA THR A 779 12.34 29.85 -3.69
C THR A 779 10.89 29.34 -3.79
N PRO A 780 9.89 30.21 -4.01
CA PRO A 780 8.49 29.78 -4.16
C PRO A 780 8.28 28.70 -5.24
N SER A 781 9.04 28.80 -6.34
CA SER A 781 8.98 27.80 -7.42
C SER A 781 9.53 26.44 -6.98
N ALA A 782 10.57 26.41 -6.13
CA ALA A 782 11.16 25.17 -5.62
C ALA A 782 10.22 24.49 -4.62
N ILE A 783 9.52 25.26 -3.78
CA ILE A 783 8.48 24.75 -2.87
C ILE A 783 7.36 24.10 -3.67
N GLN A 784 6.83 24.80 -4.68
CA GLN A 784 5.76 24.27 -5.53
C GLN A 784 6.21 22.99 -6.27
N LEU A 785 7.44 22.96 -6.77
CA LEU A 785 7.98 21.79 -7.45
C LEU A 785 8.20 20.61 -6.50
N ALA A 786 8.60 20.87 -5.26
CA ALA A 786 8.81 19.84 -4.25
C ALA A 786 7.48 19.22 -3.79
N GLU A 787 6.43 20.04 -3.62
CA GLU A 787 5.07 19.57 -3.33
C GLU A 787 4.53 18.65 -4.43
N CYS A 788 4.68 19.05 -5.71
CA CYS A 788 4.25 18.24 -6.85
C CYS A 788 4.97 16.89 -6.95
N ASN A 789 6.24 16.84 -6.54
CA ASN A 789 7.10 15.65 -6.69
C ASN A 789 7.28 14.83 -5.41
N GLY A 790 6.63 15.22 -4.30
CA GLY A 790 6.75 14.54 -3.01
C GLY A 790 8.18 14.56 -2.43
N VAL A 791 8.92 15.63 -2.68
CA VAL A 791 10.25 15.88 -2.10
C VAL A 791 10.08 16.73 -0.85
N ILE A 792 10.66 16.30 0.25
CA ILE A 792 10.59 17.04 1.51
C ILE A 792 11.67 18.12 1.52
N LEU A 793 11.29 19.33 1.94
CA LEU A 793 12.19 20.46 2.04
C LEU A 793 12.55 20.71 3.49
N TRP A 794 13.84 20.63 3.80
CA TRP A 794 14.40 20.98 5.10
C TRP A 794 15.24 22.25 4.94
N ASP A 795 14.58 23.39 5.14
CA ASP A 795 15.18 24.71 5.09
C ASP A 795 15.97 25.03 6.37
N ARG A 796 16.53 26.23 6.42
CA ARG A 796 17.26 26.75 7.58
C ARG A 796 16.51 26.57 8.90
N ASP A 797 15.20 26.80 8.93
CA ASP A 797 14.42 26.74 10.15
C ASP A 797 14.28 25.28 10.64
N ILE A 798 14.18 24.32 9.72
CA ILE A 798 14.20 22.89 10.05
C ILE A 798 15.62 22.43 10.42
N LEU A 799 16.64 22.87 9.70
CA LEU A 799 18.04 22.57 10.02
C LEU A 799 18.39 23.03 11.44
N LEU A 800 18.01 24.25 11.82
CA LEU A 800 18.20 24.77 13.18
C LEU A 800 17.43 23.95 14.24
N LYS A 801 16.23 23.46 13.91
CA LYS A 801 15.48 22.53 14.80
C LYS A 801 16.21 21.20 14.96
N LEU A 802 16.77 20.65 13.88
CA LEU A 802 17.57 19.43 13.92
C LEU A 802 18.83 19.64 14.76
N ILE A 803 19.53 20.77 14.59
CA ILE A 803 20.71 21.14 15.40
C ILE A 803 20.33 21.24 16.88
N LYS A 804 19.25 21.96 17.19
CA LYS A 804 18.77 22.12 18.56
C LYS A 804 18.34 20.79 19.21
N LYS A 805 17.87 19.83 18.41
CA LYS A 805 17.46 18.50 18.88
C LYS A 805 18.64 17.51 18.99
N ALA A 806 19.73 17.78 18.28
CA ALA A 806 20.98 17.01 18.32
C ALA A 806 21.93 17.42 19.47
N HIS A 807 21.62 18.53 20.15
CA HIS A 807 22.10 18.87 21.49
C HIS A 807 21.15 18.31 22.53
#